data_AF-A0A965QPR6-F1
#
_entry.id   AF-A0A965QPR6-F1
#
_cell.length_a   1.000
_cell.length_b   1.000
_cell.length_c   1.000
_cell.angle_alpha   90.00
_cell.angle_beta   90.00
_cell.angle_gamma   90.00
#
_symmetry.space_group_name_H-M   'P 1'
#
loop_
_entity.id
_entity.type
_entity.pdbx_description
1 polymer ?
#
loop_
_entity_poly.entity_id
_entity_poly.type
_entity_poly.pdbx_seq_one_letter_code
_entity_poly.pdbx_strand_id
1 'polypeptide(L)'
;MPFTRLQDLSKLVNAIDTAMARHDEQGLVAIRELLPTLHETVDAVNLALGEVESLLFEGLRDEAIALHDPEFPALAARLNLQDRAGWPELEQFFAREGIGPPPGVDFDTLSALESAHSELEPLSRALDKLRRMTLERAPLGRRLAVLRKLGELDPTKPVWAELIAAHEQVRHGELKDAVRQALAARDPAAIAALHEELTSSGWTVPVPKEYVRATRGADAWLRLREVVDEAETATAALEAWYARAALQPPTLEMVEEARQLRQRWEEARDQCTGCRAALAESPNVAALVRDEGLLGRLDVLPPRTQPVLDWLDEQDSRDDTAGQFAHACEQLEQHVQRLPHWKAEAAWLTSVAALQDDVSRLCRDVPDLAYPEPLRVRVEEALAEVQSRGSRRRTMQVGAIAAGGALVVIAIGLVIFGARRSQQLEKDRAELEKFHQQALAGNFVQMPSFVTEAASRHAADTNVSSLAEQIGGAVDEERNRRERVQEALARHAANVETSRRKREERKGMQQLDAWPDDVPEAAKMWRVARSLGGDPGRREAAGGRAAVLPPEDCRDARQTLREEEHKIEAAGTVQRQLEHEFRDAATQAFKDELATIRAEVDAAVTGKDAQRARSLLVRLHSLRDKASMDKCAMVDELVSGDVRRRVPPGEVEAIHEIEARLQSPIQ
;
A
#
# COMPACT_ATOMS: atom_id res chain seq x y z
N MET A 1 10.53 49.53 -38.98
CA MET A 1 10.73 49.40 -40.44
C MET A 1 9.66 48.44 -40.95
N PRO A 2 9.00 48.69 -42.09
CA PRO A 2 7.98 47.78 -42.59
C PRO A 2 8.69 46.52 -43.10
N PHE A 3 8.48 45.42 -42.38
CA PHE A 3 8.65 44.03 -42.81
C PHE A 3 8.98 43.86 -44.29
N THR A 4 10.08 43.18 -44.60
CA THR A 4 10.13 42.33 -45.79
C THR A 4 8.86 41.48 -45.74
N ARG A 5 7.88 41.79 -46.59
CA ARG A 5 6.66 40.97 -46.66
C ARG A 5 7.14 39.56 -46.90
N LEU A 6 6.68 38.59 -46.13
CA LEU A 6 7.11 37.21 -46.25
C LEU A 6 7.04 36.70 -47.71
N GLN A 7 6.11 37.26 -48.49
CA GLN A 7 6.01 37.09 -49.94
C GLN A 7 7.24 37.56 -50.73
N ASP A 8 7.83 38.70 -50.40
CA ASP A 8 9.01 39.25 -51.07
C ASP A 8 10.26 38.44 -50.71
N LEU A 9 10.39 38.03 -49.43
CA LEU A 9 11.42 37.09 -48.99
C LEU A 9 11.30 35.74 -49.72
N SER A 10 10.09 35.17 -49.78
CA SER A 10 9.82 33.92 -50.48
C SER A 10 10.08 34.02 -51.99
N LYS A 11 9.68 35.12 -52.65
CA LYS A 11 10.00 35.38 -54.07
C LYS A 11 11.50 35.43 -54.32
N LEU A 12 12.25 36.14 -53.46
CA LEU A 12 13.70 36.25 -53.59
C LEU A 12 14.36 34.88 -53.42
N VAL A 13 14.01 34.14 -52.37
CA VAL A 13 14.52 32.79 -52.11
C VAL A 13 14.24 31.87 -53.32
N ASN A 14 13.02 31.88 -53.85
CA ASN A 14 12.69 31.04 -55.01
C ASN A 14 13.43 31.46 -56.30
N ALA A 15 13.68 32.77 -56.49
CA ALA A 15 14.47 33.27 -57.60
C ALA A 15 15.94 32.83 -57.49
N ILE A 16 16.52 32.88 -56.29
CA ILE A 16 17.87 32.38 -56.00
C ILE A 16 17.94 30.88 -56.24
N ASP A 17 17.00 30.09 -55.74
CA ASP A 17 16.96 28.64 -55.94
C ASP A 17 16.88 28.27 -57.42
N THR A 18 16.02 28.98 -58.16
CA THR A 18 15.88 28.80 -59.61
C THR A 18 17.19 29.14 -60.32
N ALA A 19 17.87 30.20 -59.92
CA ALA A 19 19.14 30.60 -60.54
C ALA A 19 20.27 29.60 -60.20
N MET A 20 20.35 29.13 -58.96
CA MET A 20 21.35 28.13 -58.54
C MET A 20 21.14 26.76 -59.20
N ALA A 21 19.90 26.37 -59.47
CA ALA A 21 19.57 25.09 -60.12
C ALA A 21 19.98 25.04 -61.61
N ARG A 22 20.23 26.18 -62.27
CA ARG A 22 20.52 26.21 -63.71
C ARG A 22 21.95 25.78 -64.05
N HIS A 23 22.86 25.74 -63.07
CA HIS A 23 24.28 25.30 -63.21
C HIS A 23 25.03 25.83 -64.45
N ASP A 24 24.56 26.92 -65.05
CA ASP A 24 25.09 27.54 -66.26
C ASP A 24 25.46 29.01 -66.02
N GLU A 25 26.11 29.64 -67.01
CA GLU A 25 26.50 31.06 -66.92
C GLU A 25 25.28 31.97 -66.72
N GLN A 26 24.11 31.59 -67.25
CA GLN A 26 22.87 32.36 -67.08
C GLN A 26 22.40 32.35 -65.63
N GLY A 27 22.53 31.22 -64.92
CA GLY A 27 22.29 31.12 -63.48
C GLY A 27 23.20 32.04 -62.68
N LEU A 28 24.50 32.07 -62.99
CA LEU A 28 25.46 32.96 -62.31
C LEU A 28 25.16 34.45 -62.55
N VAL A 29 24.80 34.82 -63.78
CA VAL A 29 24.38 36.20 -64.12
C VAL A 29 23.10 36.57 -63.37
N ALA A 30 22.11 35.68 -63.30
CA ALA A 30 20.88 35.92 -62.55
C ALA A 30 21.14 36.12 -61.05
N ILE A 31 22.03 35.33 -60.44
CA ILE A 31 22.40 35.51 -59.02
C ILE A 31 23.10 36.87 -58.83
N ARG A 32 23.98 37.27 -59.76
CA ARG A 32 24.63 38.59 -59.71
C ARG A 32 23.62 39.74 -59.72
N GLU A 33 22.58 39.64 -60.54
CA GLU A 33 21.51 40.64 -60.60
C GLU A 33 20.66 40.68 -59.32
N LEU A 34 20.48 39.54 -58.65
CA LEU A 34 19.74 39.43 -57.39
C LEU A 34 20.58 39.85 -56.15
N LEU A 35 21.89 39.98 -56.29
CA LEU A 35 22.81 40.15 -55.17
C LEU A 35 22.60 41.43 -54.33
N PRO A 36 22.29 42.61 -54.91
CA PRO A 36 21.99 43.81 -54.11
C PRO A 36 20.73 43.59 -53.23
N THR A 37 19.68 43.02 -53.82
CA THR A 37 18.45 42.69 -53.09
C THR A 37 18.70 41.62 -52.03
N LEU A 38 19.59 40.65 -52.30
CA LEU A 38 20.00 39.66 -51.31
C LEU A 38 20.71 40.28 -50.12
N HIS A 39 21.69 41.18 -50.33
CA HIS A 39 22.37 41.89 -49.24
C HIS A 39 21.38 42.63 -48.35
N GLU A 40 20.53 43.48 -48.95
CA GLU A 40 19.53 44.26 -48.22
C GLU A 40 18.57 43.35 -47.44
N THR A 41 18.20 42.20 -48.02
CA THR A 41 17.30 41.24 -47.38
C THR A 41 17.98 40.51 -46.22
N VAL A 42 19.24 40.08 -46.36
CA VAL A 42 19.97 39.42 -45.27
C VAL A 42 20.22 40.38 -44.11
N ASP A 43 20.59 41.63 -44.39
CA ASP A 43 20.75 42.65 -43.34
C ASP A 43 19.43 42.89 -42.60
N ALA A 44 18.31 42.95 -43.32
CA ALA A 44 16.98 43.08 -42.72
C ALA A 44 16.59 41.84 -41.88
N VAL A 45 16.94 40.63 -42.35
CA VAL A 45 16.71 39.38 -41.61
C VAL A 45 17.55 39.34 -40.34
N ASN A 46 18.83 39.71 -40.40
CA ASN A 46 19.70 39.74 -39.22
C ASN A 46 19.28 40.81 -38.22
N LEU A 47 18.79 41.97 -38.69
CA LEU A 47 18.20 42.97 -37.82
C LEU A 47 16.96 42.43 -37.09
N ALA A 48 16.08 41.73 -37.80
CA ALA A 48 14.90 41.09 -37.24
C ALA A 48 15.27 39.98 -36.24
N LEU A 49 16.26 39.15 -36.57
CA LEU A 49 16.82 38.15 -35.65
C LEU A 49 17.41 38.82 -34.41
N GLY A 50 18.09 39.95 -34.51
CA GLY A 50 18.58 40.70 -33.34
C GLY A 50 17.47 41.18 -32.40
N GLU A 51 16.28 41.53 -32.93
CA GLU A 51 15.10 41.84 -32.10
C GLU A 51 14.58 40.58 -31.38
N VAL A 52 14.54 39.44 -32.07
CA VAL A 52 14.19 38.13 -31.50
C VAL A 52 15.18 37.73 -30.41
N GLU A 53 16.49 37.88 -30.65
CA GLU A 53 17.54 37.56 -29.69
C GLU A 53 17.35 38.35 -28.39
N SER A 54 17.07 39.65 -28.50
CA SER A 54 16.79 40.51 -27.33
C SER A 54 15.59 40.00 -26.53
N LEU A 55 14.51 39.60 -27.19
CA LEU A 55 13.31 39.07 -26.53
C LEU A 55 13.57 37.71 -25.88
N LEU A 56 14.28 36.81 -26.56
CA LEU A 56 14.68 35.52 -26.02
C LEU A 56 15.59 35.68 -24.80
N PHE A 57 16.52 36.64 -24.85
CA PHE A 57 17.42 36.97 -23.74
C PHE A 57 16.67 37.53 -22.52
N GLU A 58 15.62 38.33 -22.74
CA GLU A 58 14.72 38.81 -21.69
C GLU A 58 13.75 37.73 -21.16
N GLY A 59 13.72 36.55 -21.78
CA GLY A 59 12.82 35.45 -21.43
C GLY A 59 11.40 35.59 -22.01
N LEU A 60 11.19 36.55 -22.90
CA LEU A 60 9.92 36.85 -23.58
C LEU A 60 9.74 35.97 -24.84
N ARG A 61 9.70 34.66 -24.63
CA ARG A 61 9.67 33.68 -25.73
C ARG A 61 8.41 33.76 -26.60
N ASP A 62 7.26 33.99 -25.98
CA ASP A 62 5.98 34.05 -26.69
C ASP A 62 5.94 35.28 -27.60
N GLU A 63 6.48 36.41 -27.13
CA GLU A 63 6.66 37.64 -27.91
C GLU A 63 7.67 37.46 -29.03
N ALA A 64 8.81 36.80 -28.77
CA ALA A 64 9.83 36.49 -29.77
C ALA A 64 9.27 35.67 -30.93
N ILE A 65 8.47 34.64 -30.62
CA ILE A 65 7.78 33.79 -31.58
C ILE A 65 6.69 34.56 -32.33
N ALA A 66 5.91 35.39 -31.63
CA ALA A 66 4.81 36.14 -32.23
C ALA A 66 5.28 37.33 -33.10
N LEU A 67 6.54 37.78 -32.94
CA LEU A 67 7.09 38.90 -33.68
C LEU A 67 7.16 38.63 -35.20
N HIS A 68 7.33 37.37 -35.58
CA HIS A 68 7.45 36.94 -36.97
C HIS A 68 6.47 35.82 -37.32
N ASP A 69 6.25 35.65 -38.63
CA ASP A 69 5.43 34.58 -39.15
C ASP A 69 6.14 33.21 -38.94
N PRO A 70 5.42 32.12 -38.65
CA PRO A 70 6.02 30.78 -38.50
C PRO A 70 6.87 30.30 -39.70
N GLU A 71 6.65 30.81 -40.90
CA GLU A 71 7.47 30.49 -42.08
C GLU A 71 8.80 31.26 -42.13
N PHE A 72 8.98 32.29 -41.31
CA PHE A 72 10.16 33.15 -41.31
C PHE A 72 11.47 32.37 -41.10
N PRO A 73 11.59 31.46 -40.11
CA PRO A 73 12.86 30.78 -39.87
C PRO A 73 13.30 29.92 -41.07
N ALA A 74 12.37 29.16 -41.64
CA ALA A 74 12.64 28.31 -42.81
C ALA A 74 13.05 29.12 -44.06
N LEU A 75 12.47 30.31 -44.24
CA LEU A 75 12.85 31.21 -45.33
C LEU A 75 14.19 31.89 -45.08
N ALA A 76 14.47 32.32 -43.84
CA ALA A 76 15.75 32.90 -43.44
C ALA A 76 16.89 31.90 -43.61
N ALA A 77 16.72 30.64 -43.17
CA ALA A 77 17.71 29.58 -43.35
C ALA A 77 18.10 29.37 -44.82
N ARG A 78 17.12 29.49 -45.74
CA ARG A 78 17.37 29.36 -47.19
C ARG A 78 18.18 30.51 -47.76
N LEU A 79 18.26 31.69 -47.12
CA LEU A 79 19.14 32.76 -47.59
C LEU A 79 20.62 32.46 -47.37
N ASN A 80 20.97 31.45 -46.58
CA ASN A 80 22.35 31.02 -46.47
C ASN A 80 22.80 30.29 -47.73
N LEU A 81 23.62 30.99 -48.50
CA LEU A 81 24.18 30.42 -49.71
C LEU A 81 25.37 29.49 -49.43
N GLN A 82 26.05 29.64 -48.28
CA GLN A 82 27.32 28.97 -47.99
C GLN A 82 27.19 27.44 -47.91
N ASP A 83 26.04 26.94 -47.47
CA ASP A 83 25.78 25.51 -47.32
C ASP A 83 25.28 24.82 -48.60
N ARG A 84 25.12 25.57 -49.70
CA ARG A 84 24.54 25.05 -50.93
C ARG A 84 25.59 24.41 -51.82
N ALA A 85 25.23 23.33 -52.50
CA ALA A 85 26.15 22.51 -53.31
C ALA A 85 26.87 23.24 -54.46
N GLY A 86 26.38 24.42 -54.89
CA GLY A 86 27.01 25.25 -55.93
C GLY A 86 27.71 26.51 -55.39
N TRP A 87 27.89 26.60 -54.07
CA TRP A 87 28.52 27.76 -53.44
C TRP A 87 29.98 27.96 -53.84
N PRO A 88 30.85 26.93 -53.87
CA PRO A 88 32.26 27.13 -54.21
C PRO A 88 32.47 27.74 -55.60
N GLU A 89 31.66 27.34 -56.57
CA GLU A 89 31.71 27.89 -57.94
C GLU A 89 31.22 29.34 -57.98
N LEU A 90 30.18 29.66 -57.20
CA LEU A 90 29.63 31.00 -57.10
C LEU A 90 30.59 31.96 -56.37
N GLU A 91 31.25 31.49 -55.31
CA GLU A 91 32.27 32.23 -54.58
C GLU A 91 33.47 32.55 -55.49
N GLN A 92 33.95 31.57 -56.26
CA GLN A 92 35.00 31.79 -57.26
C GLN A 92 34.56 32.75 -58.39
N PHE A 93 33.29 32.72 -58.77
CA PHE A 93 32.72 33.69 -59.72
C PHE A 93 32.72 35.11 -59.15
N PHE A 94 32.23 35.29 -57.91
CA PHE A 94 32.24 36.59 -57.23
C PHE A 94 33.66 37.14 -57.04
N ALA A 95 34.60 36.28 -56.64
CA ALA A 95 36.01 36.67 -56.49
C ALA A 95 36.63 37.16 -57.81
N ARG A 96 36.29 36.53 -58.96
CA ARG A 96 36.76 36.97 -60.29
C ARG A 96 36.15 38.30 -60.72
N GLU A 97 34.88 38.53 -60.39
CA GLU A 97 34.17 39.77 -60.71
C GLU A 97 34.48 40.91 -59.71
N GLY A 98 35.27 40.65 -58.67
CA GLY A 98 35.56 41.64 -57.61
C GLY A 98 34.36 41.97 -56.74
N ILE A 99 33.40 41.04 -56.65
CA ILE A 99 32.16 41.18 -55.88
C ILE A 99 32.37 40.52 -54.51
N GLY A 100 32.04 41.23 -53.44
CA GLY A 100 32.06 40.66 -52.09
C GLY A 100 30.94 39.64 -51.87
N PRO A 101 31.16 38.56 -51.10
CA PRO A 101 30.09 37.65 -50.75
C PRO A 101 29.02 38.36 -49.90
N PRO A 102 27.74 37.96 -50.00
CA PRO A 102 26.69 38.44 -49.11
C PRO A 102 27.02 38.16 -47.63
N PRO A 103 26.51 38.98 -46.70
CA PRO A 103 26.64 38.69 -45.27
C PRO A 103 25.99 37.33 -44.94
N GLY A 104 26.49 36.67 -43.91
CA GLY A 104 25.88 35.44 -43.39
C GLY A 104 24.60 35.75 -42.61
N VAL A 105 23.63 34.84 -42.66
CA VAL A 105 22.48 34.87 -41.74
C VAL A 105 22.97 34.47 -40.35
N ASP A 106 22.49 35.12 -39.30
CA ASP A 106 22.79 34.76 -37.92
C ASP A 106 22.09 33.45 -37.52
N PHE A 107 22.77 32.33 -37.75
CA PHE A 107 22.25 30.99 -37.50
C PHE A 107 22.07 30.65 -36.04
N ASP A 108 22.87 31.25 -35.15
CA ASP A 108 22.78 30.95 -33.72
C ASP A 108 21.44 31.45 -33.18
N THR A 109 21.07 32.69 -33.52
CA THR A 109 19.77 33.28 -33.17
C THR A 109 18.61 32.59 -33.89
N LEU A 110 18.78 32.25 -35.18
CA LEU A 110 17.77 31.53 -35.94
C LEU A 110 17.46 30.14 -35.34
N SER A 111 18.50 29.40 -34.96
CA SER A 111 18.40 28.11 -34.28
C SER A 111 17.74 28.26 -32.89
N ALA A 112 18.08 29.31 -32.15
CA ALA A 112 17.42 29.63 -30.88
C ALA A 112 15.91 29.90 -31.05
N LEU A 113 15.51 30.59 -32.11
CA LEU A 113 14.11 30.82 -32.46
C LEU A 113 13.38 29.52 -32.84
N GLU A 114 13.98 28.66 -33.66
CA GLU A 114 13.42 27.35 -34.00
C GLU A 114 13.26 26.44 -32.78
N SER A 115 14.25 26.46 -31.88
CA SER A 115 14.17 25.78 -30.58
C SER A 115 13.01 26.31 -29.76
N ALA A 116 12.85 27.64 -29.67
CA ALA A 116 11.74 28.26 -28.95
C ALA A 116 10.36 27.86 -29.53
N HIS A 117 10.22 27.81 -30.86
CA HIS A 117 9.01 27.31 -31.52
C HIS A 117 8.71 25.84 -31.15
N SER A 118 9.74 24.99 -31.20
CA SER A 118 9.63 23.56 -30.89
C SER A 118 9.25 23.33 -29.43
N GLU A 119 9.74 24.15 -28.51
CA GLU A 119 9.37 24.14 -27.08
C GLU A 119 7.92 24.60 -26.84
N LEU A 120 7.42 25.57 -27.62
CA LEU A 120 6.07 26.12 -27.46
C LEU A 120 4.98 25.24 -28.09
N GLU A 121 5.30 24.50 -29.17
CA GLU A 121 4.35 23.63 -29.87
C GLU A 121 3.56 22.69 -28.94
N PRO A 122 4.16 21.93 -28.00
CA PRO A 122 3.41 21.05 -27.10
C PRO A 122 2.48 21.80 -26.14
N LEU A 123 2.78 23.07 -25.82
CA LEU A 123 2.00 23.92 -24.92
C LEU A 123 0.78 24.53 -25.63
N SER A 124 0.91 24.87 -26.91
CA SER A 124 -0.12 25.58 -27.71
C SER A 124 -1.52 24.97 -27.58
N ARG A 125 -1.63 23.64 -27.77
CA ARG A 125 -2.90 22.92 -27.69
C ARG A 125 -3.53 22.98 -26.30
N ALA A 126 -2.71 22.95 -25.25
CA ALA A 126 -3.19 23.02 -23.87
C ALA A 126 -3.60 24.44 -23.49
N LEU A 127 -2.87 25.46 -23.95
CA LEU A 127 -3.20 26.87 -23.80
C LEU A 127 -4.52 27.22 -24.50
N ASP A 128 -4.68 26.82 -25.76
CA ASP A 128 -5.92 27.03 -26.52
C ASP A 128 -7.12 26.35 -25.86
N LYS A 129 -6.91 25.13 -25.35
CA LYS A 129 -7.94 24.40 -24.60
C LYS A 129 -8.31 25.14 -23.31
N LEU A 130 -7.34 25.63 -22.55
CA LEU A 130 -7.57 26.40 -21.32
C LEU A 130 -8.31 27.72 -21.62
N ARG A 131 -7.92 28.43 -22.68
CA ARG A 131 -8.58 29.65 -23.14
C ARG A 131 -10.03 29.39 -23.50
N ARG A 132 -10.31 28.36 -24.31
CA ARG A 132 -11.66 27.94 -24.67
C ARG A 132 -12.50 27.59 -23.43
N MET A 133 -11.97 26.77 -22.53
CA MET A 133 -12.64 26.41 -21.28
C MET A 133 -12.96 27.61 -20.39
N THR A 134 -12.08 28.62 -20.38
CA THR A 134 -12.28 29.84 -19.61
C THR A 134 -13.40 30.70 -20.21
N LEU A 135 -13.43 30.84 -21.54
CA LEU A 135 -14.51 31.55 -22.26
C LEU A 135 -15.88 30.86 -22.07
N GLU A 136 -15.90 29.53 -22.09
CA GLU A 136 -17.08 28.71 -21.85
C GLU A 136 -17.50 28.63 -20.38
N ARG A 137 -16.71 29.21 -19.46
CA ARG A 137 -16.90 29.11 -18.00
C ARG A 137 -17.00 27.65 -17.52
N ALA A 138 -16.16 26.77 -18.06
CA ALA A 138 -16.13 25.37 -17.69
C ALA A 138 -15.84 25.17 -16.17
N PRO A 139 -16.33 24.06 -15.57
CA PRO A 139 -16.09 23.75 -14.16
C PRO A 139 -14.61 23.85 -13.78
N LEU A 140 -14.34 24.38 -12.58
CA LEU A 140 -12.98 24.69 -12.14
C LEU A 140 -12.06 23.47 -12.11
N GLY A 141 -12.56 22.30 -11.69
CA GLY A 141 -11.81 21.04 -11.74
C GLY A 141 -11.31 20.66 -13.14
N ARG A 142 -12.11 20.90 -14.19
CA ARG A 142 -11.69 20.66 -15.59
C ARG A 142 -10.61 21.63 -16.05
N ARG A 143 -10.69 22.89 -15.60
CA ARG A 143 -9.66 23.91 -15.90
C ARG A 143 -8.36 23.60 -15.15
N LEU A 144 -8.44 23.21 -13.87
CA LEU A 144 -7.31 22.77 -13.06
C LEU A 144 -6.56 21.59 -13.68
N ALA A 145 -7.28 20.60 -14.23
CA ALA A 145 -6.64 19.47 -14.92
C ALA A 145 -5.78 19.91 -16.13
N VAL A 146 -6.23 20.92 -16.89
CA VAL A 146 -5.44 21.49 -18.00
C VAL A 146 -4.27 22.32 -17.49
N LEU A 147 -4.46 23.11 -16.41
CA LEU A 147 -3.39 23.88 -15.78
C LEU A 147 -2.28 22.99 -15.22
N ARG A 148 -2.61 21.88 -14.56
CA ARG A 148 -1.63 20.90 -14.06
C ARG A 148 -0.82 20.30 -15.21
N LYS A 149 -1.49 19.92 -16.30
CA LYS A 149 -0.81 19.44 -17.52
C LYS A 149 0.12 20.50 -18.12
N LEU A 150 -0.26 21.78 -18.09
CA LEU A 150 0.64 22.88 -18.52
C LEU A 150 1.86 22.99 -17.61
N GLY A 151 1.68 22.90 -16.29
CA GLY A 151 2.80 22.89 -15.33
C GLY A 151 3.72 21.68 -15.46
N GLU A 152 3.20 20.51 -15.86
CA GLU A 152 4.01 19.33 -16.18
C GLU A 152 4.81 19.49 -17.48
N LEU A 153 4.21 20.14 -18.50
CA LEU A 153 4.86 20.39 -19.78
C LEU A 153 5.94 21.48 -19.69
N ASP A 154 5.78 22.44 -18.78
CA ASP A 154 6.73 23.53 -18.55
C ASP A 154 6.98 23.74 -17.04
N PRO A 155 7.77 22.87 -16.40
CA PRO A 155 8.07 22.98 -14.97
C PRO A 155 9.01 24.16 -14.65
N THR A 156 9.57 24.82 -15.67
CA THR A 156 10.56 25.90 -15.47
C THR A 156 9.92 27.22 -15.09
N LYS A 157 8.64 27.43 -15.46
CA LYS A 157 7.93 28.68 -15.17
C LYS A 157 7.15 28.59 -13.84
N PRO A 158 7.52 29.36 -12.80
CA PRO A 158 6.84 29.33 -11.51
C PRO A 158 5.40 29.84 -11.56
N VAL A 159 5.04 30.62 -12.59
CA VAL A 159 3.68 31.15 -12.80
C VAL A 159 2.63 30.03 -12.86
N TRP A 160 2.98 28.84 -13.35
CA TRP A 160 2.05 27.71 -13.39
C TRP A 160 1.71 27.21 -11.99
N ALA A 161 2.70 27.10 -11.11
CA ALA A 161 2.49 26.68 -9.73
C ALA A 161 1.62 27.69 -8.96
N GLU A 162 1.85 28.99 -9.16
CA GLU A 162 1.06 30.06 -8.56
C GLU A 162 -0.40 30.04 -9.06
N LEU A 163 -0.60 29.89 -10.37
CA LEU A 163 -1.93 29.81 -10.97
C LEU A 163 -2.69 28.55 -10.52
N ILE A 164 -2.02 27.39 -10.46
CA ILE A 164 -2.59 26.15 -9.93
C ILE A 164 -3.03 26.38 -8.48
N ALA A 165 -2.15 26.89 -7.63
CA ALA A 165 -2.45 27.12 -6.21
C ALA A 165 -3.64 28.09 -6.02
N ALA A 166 -3.71 29.17 -6.79
CA ALA A 166 -4.82 30.11 -6.75
C ALA A 166 -6.15 29.45 -7.17
N HIS A 167 -6.15 28.61 -8.21
CA HIS A 167 -7.34 27.89 -8.65
C HIS A 167 -7.74 26.79 -7.65
N GLU A 168 -6.79 26.12 -7.02
CA GLU A 168 -7.04 25.12 -5.98
C GLU A 168 -7.69 25.73 -4.74
N GLN A 169 -7.25 26.93 -4.31
CA GLN A 169 -7.89 27.66 -3.21
C GLN A 169 -9.36 27.99 -3.49
N VAL A 170 -9.67 28.43 -4.71
CA VAL A 170 -11.07 28.67 -5.11
C VAL A 170 -11.85 27.36 -5.16
N ARG A 171 -11.23 26.28 -5.68
CA ARG A 171 -11.85 24.96 -5.75
C ARG A 171 -12.16 24.39 -4.37
N HIS A 172 -11.34 24.65 -3.35
CA HIS A 172 -11.66 24.26 -1.97
C HIS A 172 -12.98 24.87 -1.49
N GLY A 173 -13.29 26.11 -1.87
CA GLY A 173 -14.58 26.75 -1.58
C GLY A 173 -15.74 26.01 -2.26
N GLU A 174 -15.61 25.69 -3.55
CA GLU A 174 -16.62 24.91 -4.29
C GLU A 174 -16.82 23.51 -3.72
N LEU A 175 -15.73 22.82 -3.34
CA LEU A 175 -15.76 21.47 -2.77
C LEU A 175 -16.46 21.43 -1.43
N LYS A 176 -16.28 22.45 -0.59
CA LYS A 176 -17.00 22.56 0.69
C LYS A 176 -18.52 22.54 0.47
N ASP A 177 -19.00 23.36 -0.46
CA ASP A 177 -20.43 23.41 -0.77
C ASP A 177 -20.91 22.13 -1.47
N ALA A 178 -20.12 21.56 -2.37
CA ALA A 178 -20.44 20.31 -3.05
C ALA A 178 -20.55 19.13 -2.07
N VAL A 179 -19.62 18.99 -1.11
CA VAL A 179 -19.67 17.97 -0.06
C VAL A 179 -20.92 18.13 0.80
N ARG A 180 -21.24 19.37 1.22
CA ARG A 180 -22.46 19.64 1.98
C ARG A 180 -23.73 19.28 1.20
N GLN A 181 -23.78 19.62 -0.09
CA GLN A 181 -24.92 19.30 -0.96
C GLN A 181 -25.06 17.79 -1.18
N ALA A 182 -23.96 17.09 -1.45
CA ALA A 182 -23.97 15.64 -1.68
C ALA A 182 -24.42 14.86 -0.42
N LEU A 183 -23.94 15.28 0.76
CA LEU A 183 -24.38 14.72 2.05
C LEU A 183 -25.87 14.98 2.31
N ALA A 184 -26.36 16.19 2.01
CA ALA A 184 -27.77 16.54 2.17
C ALA A 184 -28.67 15.78 1.17
N ALA A 185 -28.20 15.58 -0.05
CA ALA A 185 -28.89 14.80 -1.09
C ALA A 185 -28.85 13.29 -0.86
N ARG A 186 -27.99 12.81 0.06
CA ARG A 186 -27.75 11.39 0.35
C ARG A 186 -27.36 10.60 -0.91
N ASP A 187 -26.52 11.22 -1.75
CA ASP A 187 -26.04 10.63 -2.99
C ASP A 187 -24.64 10.03 -2.79
N PRO A 188 -24.51 8.71 -2.57
CA PRO A 188 -23.22 8.09 -2.32
C PRO A 188 -22.27 8.18 -3.53
N ALA A 189 -22.79 8.22 -4.75
CA ALA A 189 -21.97 8.33 -5.95
C ALA A 189 -21.31 9.70 -6.04
N ALA A 190 -22.07 10.77 -5.75
CA ALA A 190 -21.53 12.12 -5.66
C ALA A 190 -20.49 12.26 -4.53
N ILE A 191 -20.72 11.65 -3.36
CA ILE A 191 -19.76 11.71 -2.24
C ILE A 191 -18.48 10.94 -2.56
N ALA A 192 -18.58 9.78 -3.21
CA ALA A 192 -17.43 8.98 -3.64
C ALA A 192 -16.57 9.75 -4.67
N ALA A 193 -17.19 10.35 -5.70
CA ALA A 193 -16.49 11.18 -6.67
C ALA A 193 -15.78 12.38 -6.02
N LEU A 194 -16.41 13.01 -5.02
CA LEU A 194 -15.78 14.08 -4.24
C LEU A 194 -14.62 13.55 -3.37
N HIS A 195 -14.74 12.35 -2.79
CA HIS A 195 -13.67 11.73 -2.03
C HIS A 195 -12.45 11.45 -2.89
N GLU A 196 -12.65 10.89 -4.08
CA GLU A 196 -11.59 10.64 -5.06
C GLU A 196 -10.88 11.95 -5.44
N GLU A 197 -11.64 13.02 -5.75
CA GLU A 197 -11.05 14.32 -6.05
C GLU A 197 -10.22 14.87 -4.87
N LEU A 198 -10.76 14.81 -3.64
CA LEU A 198 -10.12 15.32 -2.42
C LEU A 198 -8.87 14.52 -2.00
N THR A 199 -8.76 13.25 -2.38
CA THR A 199 -7.63 12.38 -2.04
C THR A 199 -6.61 12.23 -3.17
N SER A 200 -6.88 12.80 -4.35
CA SER A 200 -5.96 12.77 -5.48
C SER A 200 -4.60 13.40 -5.12
N SER A 201 -3.50 12.82 -5.61
CA SER A 201 -2.14 13.27 -5.27
C SER A 201 -1.72 14.60 -5.92
N GLY A 202 -2.60 15.23 -6.70
CA GLY A 202 -2.27 16.40 -7.53
C GLY A 202 -2.47 17.76 -6.88
N TRP A 203 -2.86 17.82 -5.60
CA TRP A 203 -3.07 19.08 -4.88
C TRP A 203 -1.74 19.68 -4.42
N THR A 204 -1.44 20.92 -4.84
CA THR A 204 -0.29 21.68 -4.33
C THR A 204 -0.64 22.40 -3.03
N VAL A 205 -1.89 22.85 -2.91
CA VAL A 205 -2.46 23.39 -1.68
C VAL A 205 -3.09 22.25 -0.89
N PRO A 206 -2.66 22.01 0.37
CA PRO A 206 -3.15 20.88 1.15
C PRO A 206 -4.66 20.96 1.35
N VAL A 207 -5.37 19.88 0.99
CA VAL A 207 -6.81 19.76 1.14
C VAL A 207 -7.18 19.74 2.64
N PRO A 208 -8.17 20.52 3.09
CA PRO A 208 -8.63 20.46 4.47
C PRO A 208 -9.09 19.06 4.88
N LYS A 209 -8.46 18.50 5.93
CA LYS A 209 -8.73 17.13 6.44
C LYS A 209 -10.20 16.90 6.81
N GLU A 210 -10.92 17.96 7.16
CA GLU A 210 -12.35 17.91 7.46
C GLU A 210 -13.19 17.44 6.26
N TYR A 211 -12.84 17.84 5.02
CA TYR A 211 -13.56 17.44 3.82
C TYR A 211 -13.29 15.97 3.48
N VAL A 212 -12.02 15.55 3.59
CA VAL A 212 -11.62 14.16 3.40
C VAL A 212 -12.34 13.26 4.42
N ARG A 213 -12.36 13.67 5.70
CA ARG A 213 -13.07 12.92 6.76
C ARG A 213 -14.58 12.89 6.54
N ALA A 214 -15.17 13.96 6.02
CA ALA A 214 -16.61 14.03 5.76
C ALA A 214 -17.06 13.12 4.60
N THR A 215 -16.16 12.84 3.65
CA THR A 215 -16.43 12.02 2.47
C THR A 215 -15.90 10.58 2.57
N ARG A 216 -15.02 10.31 3.54
CA ARG A 216 -14.47 8.97 3.81
C ARG A 216 -15.60 7.95 4.00
N GLY A 217 -15.44 6.76 3.42
CA GLY A 217 -16.41 5.67 3.53
C GLY A 217 -17.53 5.67 2.49
N ALA A 218 -17.56 6.64 1.56
CA ALA A 218 -18.54 6.68 0.48
C ALA A 218 -18.46 5.46 -0.46
N ASP A 219 -17.25 4.99 -0.79
CA ASP A 219 -17.07 3.77 -1.60
C ASP A 219 -17.62 2.54 -0.88
N ALA A 220 -17.39 2.45 0.43
CA ALA A 220 -17.93 1.37 1.25
C ALA A 220 -19.46 1.42 1.33
N TRP A 221 -20.07 2.62 1.29
CA TRP A 221 -21.52 2.77 1.20
C TRP A 221 -22.07 2.32 -0.16
N LEU A 222 -21.46 2.75 -1.28
CA LEU A 222 -21.84 2.28 -2.62
C LEU A 222 -21.78 0.76 -2.72
N ARG A 223 -20.62 0.21 -2.34
CA ARG A 223 -20.38 -1.24 -2.30
C ARG A 223 -21.41 -1.94 -1.42
N LEU A 224 -21.73 -1.39 -0.24
CA LEU A 224 -22.71 -1.99 0.65
C LEU A 224 -24.10 -2.07 0.01
N ARG A 225 -24.55 -1.05 -0.75
CA ARG A 225 -25.84 -1.13 -1.46
C ARG A 225 -25.88 -2.29 -2.44
N GLU A 226 -24.87 -2.40 -3.29
CA GLU A 226 -24.75 -3.47 -4.29
C GLU A 226 -24.74 -4.85 -3.63
N VAL A 227 -23.92 -5.01 -2.59
CA VAL A 227 -23.77 -6.29 -1.89
C VAL A 227 -25.03 -6.65 -1.08
N VAL A 228 -25.75 -5.67 -0.52
CA VAL A 228 -27.06 -5.92 0.14
C VAL A 228 -28.07 -6.45 -0.86
N ASP A 229 -28.15 -5.86 -2.06
CA ASP A 229 -29.08 -6.31 -3.10
C ASP A 229 -28.70 -7.70 -3.63
N GLU A 230 -27.41 -8.00 -3.75
CA GLU A 230 -26.91 -9.34 -4.06
C GLU A 230 -27.26 -10.36 -2.95
N ALA A 231 -27.04 -9.99 -1.69
CA ALA A 231 -27.36 -10.83 -0.54
C ALA A 231 -28.86 -11.14 -0.46
N GLU A 232 -29.72 -10.14 -0.69
CA GLU A 232 -31.17 -10.34 -0.76
C GLU A 232 -31.59 -11.25 -1.90
N THR A 233 -30.96 -11.10 -3.07
CA THR A 233 -31.20 -11.97 -4.23
C THR A 233 -30.78 -13.42 -3.94
N ALA A 234 -29.61 -13.62 -3.32
CA ALA A 234 -29.13 -14.93 -2.91
C ALA A 234 -30.03 -15.56 -1.84
N THR A 235 -30.48 -14.78 -0.85
CA THR A 235 -31.43 -15.22 0.18
C THR A 235 -32.77 -15.65 -0.43
N ALA A 236 -33.34 -14.86 -1.34
CA ALA A 236 -34.60 -15.22 -2.01
C ALA A 236 -34.46 -16.50 -2.84
N ALA A 237 -33.31 -16.69 -3.51
CA ALA A 237 -33.03 -17.91 -4.27
C ALA A 237 -32.89 -19.14 -3.35
N LEU A 238 -32.21 -19.02 -2.21
CA LEU A 238 -32.12 -20.08 -1.19
C LEU A 238 -33.50 -20.46 -0.65
N GLU A 239 -34.34 -19.48 -0.30
CA GLU A 239 -35.70 -19.73 0.18
C GLU A 239 -36.57 -20.44 -0.87
N ALA A 240 -36.52 -19.99 -2.12
CA ALA A 240 -37.25 -20.61 -3.22
C ALA A 240 -36.76 -22.04 -3.48
N TRP A 241 -35.44 -22.24 -3.42
CA TRP A 241 -34.83 -23.56 -3.53
C TRP A 241 -35.33 -24.50 -2.42
N TYR A 242 -35.36 -24.03 -1.16
CA TYR A 242 -35.79 -24.83 -0.02
C TYR A 242 -37.27 -25.17 -0.07
N ALA A 243 -38.12 -24.22 -0.49
CA ALA A 243 -39.54 -24.47 -0.72
C ALA A 243 -39.77 -25.57 -1.78
N ARG A 244 -38.92 -25.63 -2.82
CA ARG A 244 -38.96 -26.69 -3.84
C ARG A 244 -38.48 -28.03 -3.27
N ALA A 245 -37.40 -28.05 -2.50
CA ALA A 245 -36.88 -29.26 -1.84
C ALA A 245 -37.86 -29.85 -0.81
N ALA A 246 -38.76 -29.03 -0.24
CA ALA A 246 -39.83 -29.51 0.63
C ALA A 246 -40.92 -30.31 -0.11
N LEU A 247 -41.07 -30.10 -1.43
CA LEU A 247 -42.11 -30.76 -2.24
C LEU A 247 -41.61 -32.03 -2.95
N GLN A 248 -40.31 -32.16 -3.16
CA GLN A 248 -39.70 -33.24 -3.93
C GLN A 248 -38.37 -33.66 -3.29
N PRO A 249 -38.04 -34.97 -3.27
CA PRO A 249 -36.74 -35.42 -2.79
C PRO A 249 -35.62 -34.73 -3.59
N PRO A 250 -34.64 -34.10 -2.93
CA PRO A 250 -33.62 -33.32 -3.60
C PRO A 250 -32.74 -34.21 -4.48
N THR A 251 -32.57 -33.82 -5.73
CA THR A 251 -31.65 -34.47 -6.67
C THR A 251 -30.22 -33.97 -6.43
N LEU A 252 -29.21 -34.68 -6.96
CA LEU A 252 -27.81 -34.25 -6.88
C LEU A 252 -27.61 -32.83 -7.46
N GLU A 253 -28.21 -32.55 -8.61
CA GLU A 253 -28.16 -31.22 -9.25
C GLU A 253 -28.77 -30.14 -8.34
N MET A 254 -29.86 -30.45 -7.61
CA MET A 254 -30.45 -29.51 -6.65
C MET A 254 -29.50 -29.25 -5.47
N VAL A 255 -28.81 -30.27 -4.95
CA VAL A 255 -27.83 -30.10 -3.86
C VAL A 255 -26.69 -29.20 -4.32
N GLU A 256 -26.16 -29.41 -5.52
CA GLU A 256 -25.10 -28.59 -6.10
C GLU A 256 -25.54 -27.13 -6.31
N GLU A 257 -26.76 -26.91 -6.81
CA GLU A 257 -27.35 -25.57 -6.94
C GLU A 257 -27.42 -24.87 -5.56
N ALA A 258 -27.87 -25.57 -4.52
CA ALA A 258 -27.95 -25.01 -3.17
C ALA A 258 -26.56 -24.67 -2.61
N ARG A 259 -25.54 -25.50 -2.83
CA ARG A 259 -24.15 -25.22 -2.42
C ARG A 259 -23.61 -23.96 -3.11
N GLN A 260 -23.88 -23.77 -4.40
CA GLN A 260 -23.50 -22.55 -5.12
C GLN A 260 -24.22 -21.31 -4.58
N LEU A 261 -25.52 -21.44 -4.26
CA LEU A 261 -26.29 -20.35 -3.65
C LEU A 261 -25.79 -20.01 -2.23
N ARG A 262 -25.41 -21.01 -1.42
CA ARG A 262 -24.76 -20.81 -0.12
C ARG A 262 -23.47 -20.03 -0.28
N GLN A 263 -22.60 -20.45 -1.19
CA GLN A 263 -21.32 -19.77 -1.43
C GLN A 263 -21.54 -18.29 -1.80
N ARG A 264 -22.45 -17.99 -2.73
CA ARG A 264 -22.77 -16.60 -3.11
C ARG A 264 -23.29 -15.77 -1.94
N TRP A 265 -24.13 -16.38 -1.08
CA TRP A 265 -24.63 -15.71 0.11
C TRP A 265 -23.52 -15.44 1.15
N GLU A 266 -22.62 -16.40 1.37
CA GLU A 266 -21.47 -16.23 2.27
C GLU A 266 -20.51 -15.16 1.77
N GLU A 267 -20.18 -15.15 0.47
CA GLU A 267 -19.36 -14.13 -0.16
C GLU A 267 -19.98 -12.72 0.00
N ALA A 268 -21.29 -12.59 -0.21
CA ALA A 268 -21.99 -11.32 -0.01
C ALA A 268 -22.01 -10.90 1.47
N ARG A 269 -22.20 -11.85 2.40
CA ARG A 269 -22.15 -11.59 3.85
C ARG A 269 -20.78 -11.12 4.32
N ASP A 270 -19.72 -11.74 3.82
CA ASP A 270 -18.34 -11.39 4.17
C ASP A 270 -17.98 -10.01 3.61
N GLN A 271 -18.37 -9.71 2.37
CA GLN A 271 -18.24 -8.38 1.78
C GLN A 271 -19.03 -7.31 2.57
N CYS A 272 -20.24 -7.62 3.03
CA CYS A 272 -21.02 -6.74 3.91
C CYS A 272 -20.26 -6.45 5.22
N THR A 273 -19.63 -7.47 5.81
CA THR A 273 -18.85 -7.34 7.05
C THR A 273 -17.64 -6.43 6.83
N GLY A 274 -16.93 -6.58 5.70
CA GLY A 274 -15.85 -5.67 5.30
C GLY A 274 -16.32 -4.23 5.13
N CYS A 275 -17.46 -4.01 4.45
CA CYS A 275 -18.05 -2.68 4.30
C CYS A 275 -18.45 -2.06 5.64
N ARG A 276 -19.04 -2.85 6.56
CA ARG A 276 -19.38 -2.41 7.92
C ARG A 276 -18.14 -1.95 8.68
N ALA A 277 -17.04 -2.69 8.61
CA ALA A 277 -15.78 -2.33 9.25
C ALA A 277 -15.20 -1.01 8.69
N ALA A 278 -15.19 -0.85 7.36
CA ALA A 278 -14.73 0.38 6.72
C ALA A 278 -15.61 1.61 7.08
N LEU A 279 -16.92 1.42 7.18
CA LEU A 279 -17.85 2.48 7.60
C LEU A 279 -17.68 2.87 9.08
N ALA A 280 -17.21 1.97 9.95
CA ALA A 280 -16.97 2.28 11.36
C ALA A 280 -15.91 3.38 11.55
N GLU A 281 -14.99 3.52 10.59
CA GLU A 281 -13.98 4.58 10.59
C GLU A 281 -14.53 5.95 10.14
N SER A 282 -15.77 5.98 9.65
CA SER A 282 -16.36 7.11 8.92
C SER A 282 -17.75 7.47 9.48
N PRO A 283 -17.82 8.13 10.67
CA PRO A 283 -19.07 8.30 11.40
C PRO A 283 -20.14 9.10 10.65
N ASN A 284 -19.74 10.05 9.80
CA ASN A 284 -20.66 10.88 9.03
C ASN A 284 -21.41 10.05 7.97
N VAL A 285 -20.69 9.23 7.20
CA VAL A 285 -21.29 8.33 6.20
C VAL A 285 -22.02 7.17 6.87
N ALA A 286 -21.48 6.62 7.97
CA ALA A 286 -22.15 5.56 8.73
C ALA A 286 -23.53 5.98 9.27
N ALA A 287 -23.70 7.25 9.66
CA ALA A 287 -25.01 7.78 10.05
C ALA A 287 -26.00 7.77 8.88
N LEU A 288 -25.58 8.17 7.68
CA LEU A 288 -26.43 8.14 6.48
C LEU A 288 -26.82 6.70 6.09
N VAL A 289 -25.87 5.77 6.15
CA VAL A 289 -26.12 4.34 5.90
C VAL A 289 -27.14 3.76 6.89
N ARG A 290 -27.06 4.18 8.17
CA ARG A 290 -28.01 3.77 9.21
C ARG A 290 -29.40 4.32 8.93
N ASP A 291 -29.50 5.59 8.55
CA ASP A 291 -30.78 6.23 8.20
C ASP A 291 -31.44 5.59 6.97
N GLU A 292 -30.64 5.05 6.04
CA GLU A 292 -31.13 4.30 4.89
C GLU A 292 -31.63 2.89 5.26
N GLY A 293 -31.27 2.38 6.45
CA GLY A 293 -31.73 1.09 6.94
C GLY A 293 -31.05 -0.13 6.28
N LEU A 294 -29.96 0.07 5.52
CA LEU A 294 -29.23 -1.02 4.84
C LEU A 294 -28.73 -2.08 5.84
N LEU A 295 -28.24 -1.65 7.00
CA LEU A 295 -27.79 -2.58 8.04
C LEU A 295 -28.94 -3.41 8.61
N GLY A 296 -30.11 -2.80 8.80
CA GLY A 296 -31.31 -3.50 9.25
C GLY A 296 -31.81 -4.53 8.23
N ARG A 297 -31.74 -4.21 6.93
CA ARG A 297 -32.03 -5.15 5.83
C ARG A 297 -31.12 -6.38 5.90
N LEU A 298 -29.83 -6.20 6.17
CA LEU A 298 -28.90 -7.32 6.33
C LEU A 298 -29.16 -8.16 7.58
N ASP A 299 -29.49 -7.52 8.70
CA ASP A 299 -29.68 -8.21 9.98
C ASP A 299 -30.90 -9.17 9.93
N VAL A 300 -31.85 -8.96 9.01
CA VAL A 300 -33.00 -9.86 8.82
C VAL A 300 -32.74 -11.03 7.85
N LEU A 301 -31.63 -11.06 7.12
CA LEU A 301 -31.33 -12.13 6.15
C LEU A 301 -30.90 -13.46 6.80
N PRO A 302 -30.01 -13.51 7.81
CA PRO A 302 -29.55 -14.79 8.37
C PRO A 302 -30.68 -15.69 8.88
N PRO A 303 -31.70 -15.21 9.62
CA PRO A 303 -32.81 -16.07 10.05
C PRO A 303 -33.61 -16.68 8.88
N ARG A 304 -33.63 -16.01 7.71
CA ARG A 304 -34.34 -16.47 6.51
C ARG A 304 -33.59 -17.59 5.78
N THR A 305 -32.26 -17.52 5.76
CA THR A 305 -31.42 -18.53 5.10
C THR A 305 -31.10 -19.72 6.00
N GLN A 306 -31.18 -19.56 7.33
CA GLN A 306 -30.77 -20.59 8.30
C GLN A 306 -31.35 -22.00 8.03
N PRO A 307 -32.65 -22.19 7.72
CA PRO A 307 -33.19 -23.54 7.48
C PRO A 307 -32.54 -24.26 6.30
N VAL A 308 -32.14 -23.52 5.27
CA VAL A 308 -31.49 -24.06 4.06
C VAL A 308 -30.04 -24.40 4.35
N LEU A 309 -29.37 -23.57 5.14
CA LEU A 309 -27.98 -23.77 5.56
C LEU A 309 -27.87 -24.97 6.49
N ASP A 310 -28.74 -25.10 7.51
CA ASP A 310 -28.78 -26.26 8.40
C ASP A 310 -29.01 -27.56 7.62
N TRP A 311 -29.89 -27.52 6.61
CA TRP A 311 -30.13 -28.67 5.75
C TRP A 311 -28.92 -29.02 4.89
N LEU A 312 -28.23 -28.02 4.33
CA LEU A 312 -27.00 -28.21 3.55
C LEU A 312 -25.87 -28.78 4.40
N ASP A 313 -25.71 -28.29 5.63
CA ASP A 313 -24.70 -28.78 6.57
C ASP A 313 -24.97 -30.25 6.96
N GLU A 314 -26.25 -30.62 7.12
CA GLU A 314 -26.64 -32.02 7.30
C GLU A 314 -26.31 -32.88 6.06
N GLN A 315 -26.56 -32.39 4.84
CA GLN A 315 -26.18 -33.12 3.61
C GLN A 315 -24.67 -33.24 3.46
N ASP A 316 -23.92 -32.17 3.69
CA ASP A 316 -22.46 -32.18 3.61
C ASP A 316 -21.87 -33.17 4.63
N SER A 317 -22.39 -33.18 5.87
CA SER A 317 -22.00 -34.17 6.88
C SER A 317 -22.34 -35.61 6.46
N ARG A 318 -23.46 -35.84 5.76
CA ARG A 318 -23.82 -37.17 5.23
C ARG A 318 -22.89 -37.59 4.11
N ASP A 319 -22.59 -36.69 3.17
CA ASP A 319 -21.66 -36.93 2.06
C ASP A 319 -20.24 -37.21 2.56
N ASP A 320 -19.76 -36.46 3.56
CA ASP A 320 -18.47 -36.69 4.21
C ASP A 320 -18.43 -38.07 4.88
N THR A 321 -19.51 -38.45 5.57
CA THR A 321 -19.63 -39.78 6.20
C THR A 321 -19.65 -40.89 5.15
N ALA A 322 -20.36 -40.69 4.05
CA ALA A 322 -20.40 -41.62 2.92
C ALA A 322 -19.02 -41.74 2.23
N GLY A 323 -18.28 -40.64 2.10
CA GLY A 323 -16.91 -40.62 1.59
C GLY A 323 -15.94 -41.38 2.50
N GLN A 324 -16.02 -41.16 3.83
CA GLN A 324 -15.25 -41.92 4.81
C GLN A 324 -15.58 -43.42 4.77
N PHE A 325 -16.87 -43.76 4.62
CA PHE A 325 -17.32 -45.14 4.49
C PHE A 325 -16.77 -45.81 3.22
N ALA A 326 -16.84 -45.13 2.07
CA ALA A 326 -16.30 -45.63 0.81
C ALA A 326 -14.78 -45.85 0.92
N HIS A 327 -14.06 -44.91 1.53
CA HIS A 327 -12.63 -45.03 1.77
C HIS A 327 -12.27 -46.20 2.69
N ALA A 328 -13.01 -46.38 3.80
CA ALA A 328 -12.81 -47.50 4.71
C ALA A 328 -13.08 -48.85 4.03
N CYS A 329 -14.12 -48.93 3.18
CA CYS A 329 -14.41 -50.11 2.37
C CYS A 329 -13.27 -50.39 1.36
N GLU A 330 -12.74 -49.37 0.70
CA GLU A 330 -11.61 -49.51 -0.22
C GLU A 330 -10.36 -50.01 0.50
N GLN A 331 -10.04 -49.45 1.68
CA GLN A 331 -8.92 -49.90 2.49
C GLN A 331 -9.09 -51.36 2.94
N LEU A 332 -10.28 -51.76 3.40
CA LEU A 332 -10.60 -53.15 3.71
C LEU A 332 -10.40 -54.05 2.49
N GLU A 333 -10.87 -53.64 1.32
CA GLU A 333 -10.69 -54.39 0.10
C GLU A 333 -9.21 -54.57 -0.25
N GLN A 334 -8.41 -53.50 -0.17
CA GLN A 334 -6.96 -53.55 -0.40
C GLN A 334 -6.26 -54.50 0.60
N HIS A 335 -6.66 -54.47 1.88
CA HIS A 335 -6.14 -55.36 2.91
C HIS A 335 -6.46 -56.83 2.64
N VAL A 336 -7.66 -57.12 2.15
CA VAL A 336 -8.11 -58.48 1.81
C VAL A 336 -7.45 -58.99 0.54
N GLN A 337 -7.25 -58.12 -0.47
CA GLN A 337 -6.54 -58.49 -1.70
C GLN A 337 -5.06 -58.81 -1.46
N ARG A 338 -4.44 -58.18 -0.44
CA ARG A 338 -3.02 -58.37 -0.10
C ARG A 338 -2.88 -58.97 1.29
N LEU A 339 -3.05 -60.29 1.37
CA LEU A 339 -2.87 -61.02 2.63
C LEU A 339 -1.48 -60.75 3.23
N PRO A 340 -1.41 -60.55 4.56
CA PRO A 340 -0.18 -60.17 5.22
C PRO A 340 0.84 -61.31 5.17
N HIS A 341 2.11 -60.94 5.07
CA HIS A 341 3.18 -61.88 5.39
C HIS A 341 3.10 -62.23 6.89
N TRP A 342 3.51 -63.44 7.25
CA TRP A 342 3.28 -63.99 8.59
C TRP A 342 3.77 -63.17 9.78
N LYS A 343 4.79 -62.33 9.58
CA LYS A 343 5.32 -61.42 10.61
C LYS A 343 4.41 -60.24 10.92
N ALA A 344 3.51 -59.89 9.99
CA ALA A 344 2.60 -58.77 10.08
C ALA A 344 1.15 -59.20 10.34
N GLU A 345 0.87 -60.50 10.53
CA GLU A 345 -0.50 -61.02 10.74
C GLU A 345 -1.20 -60.33 11.90
N ALA A 346 -0.54 -60.13 13.04
CA ALA A 346 -1.14 -59.48 14.20
C ALA A 346 -1.49 -58.00 13.92
N ALA A 347 -0.58 -57.25 13.32
CA ALA A 347 -0.82 -55.85 12.98
C ALA A 347 -1.92 -55.71 11.91
N TRP A 348 -1.91 -56.61 10.91
CA TRP A 348 -2.96 -56.67 9.88
C TRP A 348 -4.33 -57.01 10.48
N LEU A 349 -4.41 -57.97 11.39
CA LEU A 349 -5.66 -58.32 12.09
C LEU A 349 -6.21 -57.14 12.89
N THR A 350 -5.35 -56.42 13.62
CA THR A 350 -5.76 -55.19 14.33
C THR A 350 -6.25 -54.12 13.37
N SER A 351 -5.57 -53.91 12.24
CA SER A 351 -5.95 -52.94 11.21
C SER A 351 -7.31 -53.29 10.58
N VAL A 352 -7.51 -54.54 10.18
CA VAL A 352 -8.79 -55.01 9.61
C VAL A 352 -9.92 -54.90 10.64
N ALA A 353 -9.68 -55.25 11.90
CA ALA A 353 -10.67 -55.12 12.96
C ALA A 353 -11.06 -53.66 13.22
N ALA A 354 -10.09 -52.74 13.24
CA ALA A 354 -10.35 -51.31 13.37
C ALA A 354 -11.19 -50.78 12.20
N LEU A 355 -10.84 -51.14 10.97
CA LEU A 355 -11.59 -50.75 9.78
C LEU A 355 -13.01 -51.35 9.74
N GLN A 356 -13.19 -52.59 10.19
CA GLN A 356 -14.52 -53.19 10.34
C GLN A 356 -15.38 -52.46 11.38
N ASP A 357 -14.78 -52.02 12.50
CA ASP A 357 -15.46 -51.22 13.52
C ASP A 357 -15.82 -49.83 12.96
N ASP A 358 -14.92 -49.19 12.23
CA ASP A 358 -15.20 -47.91 11.54
C ASP A 358 -16.36 -48.05 10.54
N VAL A 359 -16.33 -49.05 9.66
CA VAL A 359 -17.44 -49.32 8.71
C VAL A 359 -18.75 -49.57 9.46
N SER A 360 -18.72 -50.32 10.56
CA SER A 360 -19.91 -50.62 11.36
C SER A 360 -20.42 -49.40 12.13
N ARG A 361 -19.53 -48.49 12.56
CA ARG A 361 -19.90 -47.21 13.16
C ARG A 361 -20.56 -46.31 12.11
N LEU A 362 -19.95 -46.15 10.94
CA LEU A 362 -20.47 -45.32 9.85
C LEU A 362 -21.84 -45.80 9.32
N CYS A 363 -22.07 -47.13 9.24
CA CYS A 363 -23.39 -47.69 8.91
C CYS A 363 -24.46 -47.42 9.99
N ARG A 364 -24.06 -47.23 11.26
CA ARG A 364 -25.01 -46.85 12.33
C ARG A 364 -25.34 -45.37 12.27
N ASP A 365 -24.37 -44.54 11.89
CA ASP A 365 -24.53 -43.09 11.84
C ASP A 365 -25.39 -42.65 10.64
N VAL A 366 -25.28 -43.36 9.50
CA VAL A 366 -26.09 -43.10 8.30
C VAL A 366 -26.85 -44.38 7.91
N PRO A 367 -28.17 -44.47 8.19
CA PRO A 367 -28.97 -45.69 7.96
C PRO A 367 -29.01 -46.18 6.51
N ASP A 368 -28.76 -45.29 5.54
CA ASP A 368 -28.76 -45.61 4.11
C ASP A 368 -27.47 -46.33 3.67
N LEU A 369 -26.42 -46.30 4.49
CA LEU A 369 -25.17 -47.02 4.22
C LEU A 369 -25.30 -48.47 4.70
N ALA A 370 -25.03 -49.41 3.81
CA ALA A 370 -24.99 -50.83 4.13
C ALA A 370 -23.60 -51.40 3.81
N TYR A 371 -23.02 -52.14 4.75
CA TYR A 371 -21.79 -52.89 4.54
C TYR A 371 -21.96 -53.79 3.29
N PRO A 372 -21.19 -53.58 2.21
CA PRO A 372 -21.30 -54.38 1.00
C PRO A 372 -21.10 -55.87 1.32
N GLU A 373 -22.15 -56.66 1.13
CA GLU A 373 -22.15 -58.10 1.40
C GLU A 373 -20.96 -58.86 0.76
N PRO A 374 -20.58 -58.61 -0.51
CA PRO A 374 -19.42 -59.26 -1.12
C PRO A 374 -18.11 -58.94 -0.40
N LEU A 375 -17.95 -57.70 0.08
CA LEU A 375 -16.76 -57.30 0.84
C LEU A 375 -16.76 -57.96 2.22
N ARG A 376 -17.92 -57.99 2.90
CA ARG A 376 -18.05 -58.64 4.21
C ARG A 376 -17.63 -60.11 4.15
N VAL A 377 -18.15 -60.87 3.19
CA VAL A 377 -17.80 -62.29 2.99
C VAL A 377 -16.30 -62.45 2.73
N ARG A 378 -15.71 -61.62 1.85
CA ARG A 378 -14.27 -61.68 1.56
C ARG A 378 -13.39 -61.33 2.77
N VAL A 379 -13.82 -60.37 3.60
CA VAL A 379 -13.14 -60.03 4.85
C VAL A 379 -13.21 -61.20 5.83
N GLU A 380 -14.38 -61.82 6.01
CA GLU A 380 -14.55 -63.00 6.87
C GLU A 380 -13.70 -64.19 6.39
N GLU A 381 -13.66 -64.46 5.08
CA GLU A 381 -12.81 -65.49 4.49
C GLU A 381 -11.33 -65.21 4.71
N ALA A 382 -10.88 -63.97 4.49
CA ALA A 382 -9.49 -63.58 4.72
C ALA A 382 -9.10 -63.66 6.21
N LEU A 383 -9.99 -63.24 7.11
CA LEU A 383 -9.80 -63.39 8.56
C LEU A 383 -9.71 -64.87 8.95
N ALA A 384 -10.60 -65.71 8.44
CA ALA A 384 -10.59 -67.15 8.68
C ALA A 384 -9.31 -67.80 8.12
N GLU A 385 -8.86 -67.39 6.94
CA GLU A 385 -7.62 -67.89 6.35
C GLU A 385 -6.41 -67.52 7.21
N VAL A 386 -6.26 -66.25 7.59
CA VAL A 386 -5.14 -65.78 8.42
C VAL A 386 -5.18 -66.42 9.82
N GLN A 387 -6.35 -66.52 10.45
CA GLN A 387 -6.50 -67.18 11.74
C GLN A 387 -6.21 -68.69 11.66
N SER A 388 -6.59 -69.36 10.57
CA SER A 388 -6.29 -70.78 10.35
C SER A 388 -4.80 -71.02 10.09
N ARG A 389 -4.09 -70.09 9.44
CA ARG A 389 -2.62 -70.11 9.31
C ARG A 389 -1.97 -69.97 10.68
N GLY A 390 -2.48 -69.08 11.53
CA GLY A 390 -2.04 -68.91 12.91
C GLY A 390 -2.26 -70.16 13.78
N SER A 391 -3.42 -70.81 13.68
CA SER A 391 -3.72 -72.03 14.45
C SER A 391 -2.92 -73.25 13.97
N ARG A 392 -2.75 -73.43 12.65
CA ARG A 392 -1.89 -74.48 12.07
C ARG A 392 -0.42 -74.32 12.46
N ARG A 393 0.06 -73.07 12.57
CA ARG A 393 1.41 -72.78 13.08
C ARG A 393 1.53 -73.06 14.57
N ARG A 394 0.53 -72.75 15.40
CA ARG A 394 0.54 -73.14 16.82
C ARG A 394 0.58 -74.66 16.98
N THR A 395 -0.12 -75.43 16.14
CA THR A 395 -0.03 -76.90 16.15
C THR A 395 1.29 -77.45 15.58
N MET A 396 1.90 -76.81 14.57
CA MET A 396 3.24 -77.18 14.07
C MET A 396 4.35 -76.77 15.04
N GLN A 397 4.20 -75.67 15.78
CA GLN A 397 5.14 -75.23 16.81
C GLN A 397 5.10 -76.16 18.03
N VAL A 398 3.95 -76.75 18.39
CA VAL A 398 3.87 -77.79 19.44
C VAL A 398 4.59 -79.09 19.03
N GLY A 399 4.75 -79.38 17.73
CA GLY A 399 5.57 -80.49 17.23
C GLY A 399 7.06 -80.17 17.02
N ALA A 400 7.45 -78.90 17.01
CA ALA A 400 8.82 -78.44 16.69
C ALA A 400 9.60 -77.90 17.90
N ILE A 401 9.15 -78.18 19.14
CA ILE A 401 9.83 -77.80 20.39
C ILE A 401 10.85 -78.88 20.87
N ALA A 402 11.08 -79.95 20.10
CA ALA A 402 12.14 -80.93 20.39
C ALA A 402 13.53 -80.60 19.81
N ALA A 403 13.70 -79.56 18.97
CA ALA A 403 15.02 -79.19 18.45
C ALA A 403 15.08 -77.72 18.01
N GLY A 404 15.46 -76.80 18.90
CA GLY A 404 15.73 -75.41 18.48
C GLY A 404 15.77 -74.35 19.58
N GLY A 405 16.23 -74.68 20.79
CA GLY A 405 16.22 -73.79 21.96
C GLY A 405 17.14 -72.55 21.90
N ALA A 406 17.79 -72.24 20.77
CA ALA A 406 18.76 -71.15 20.68
C ALA A 406 18.33 -69.96 19.80
N LEU A 407 17.35 -70.09 18.88
CA LEU A 407 16.92 -69.00 17.98
C LEU A 407 15.66 -68.24 18.45
N VAL A 408 14.87 -68.82 19.36
CA VAL A 408 13.62 -68.23 19.90
C VAL A 408 13.89 -67.02 20.81
N VAL A 409 15.02 -67.01 21.53
CA VAL A 409 15.42 -65.89 22.39
C VAL A 409 15.80 -64.65 21.58
N ILE A 410 16.34 -64.83 20.37
CA ILE A 410 16.69 -63.72 19.46
C ILE A 410 15.43 -63.16 18.78
N ALA A 411 14.47 -64.00 18.38
CA ALA A 411 13.23 -63.55 17.74
C ALA A 411 12.24 -62.87 18.71
N ILE A 412 12.11 -63.37 19.94
CA ILE A 412 11.34 -62.70 21.01
C ILE A 412 12.02 -61.38 21.39
N GLY A 413 13.36 -61.36 21.41
CA GLY A 413 14.15 -60.13 21.53
C GLY A 413 13.81 -59.11 20.45
N LEU A 414 13.70 -59.51 19.18
CA LEU A 414 13.36 -58.61 18.07
C LEU A 414 11.91 -58.11 18.09
N VAL A 415 10.94 -58.90 18.56
CA VAL A 415 9.53 -58.47 18.69
C VAL A 415 9.34 -57.55 19.89
N ILE A 416 9.94 -57.87 21.04
CA ILE A 416 9.95 -56.98 22.22
C ILE A 416 10.71 -55.70 21.89
N PHE A 417 11.79 -55.78 21.09
CA PHE A 417 12.52 -54.62 20.60
C PHE A 417 11.69 -53.79 19.62
N GLY A 418 10.92 -54.42 18.73
CA GLY A 418 10.00 -53.73 17.82
C GLY A 418 8.86 -53.01 18.55
N ALA A 419 8.22 -53.66 19.52
CA ALA A 419 7.16 -53.06 20.33
C ALA A 419 7.68 -51.96 21.27
N ARG A 420 8.89 -52.14 21.85
CA ARG A 420 9.56 -51.06 22.59
C ARG A 420 9.95 -49.90 21.68
N ARG A 421 10.36 -50.18 20.44
CA ARG A 421 10.70 -49.14 19.46
C ARG A 421 9.46 -48.37 19.00
N SER A 422 8.31 -49.03 18.79
CA SER A 422 7.06 -48.34 18.45
C SER A 422 6.53 -47.53 19.62
N GLN A 423 6.57 -48.05 20.85
CA GLN A 423 6.22 -47.27 22.05
C GLN A 423 7.16 -46.08 22.27
N GLN A 424 8.47 -46.24 22.00
CA GLN A 424 9.40 -45.13 22.08
C GLN A 424 9.16 -44.11 20.98
N LEU A 425 8.80 -44.54 19.76
CA LEU A 425 8.43 -43.66 18.66
C LEU A 425 7.18 -42.84 18.99
N GLU A 426 6.12 -43.46 19.54
CA GLU A 426 4.90 -42.75 19.94
C GLU A 426 5.16 -41.76 21.07
N LYS A 427 5.99 -42.14 22.06
CA LYS A 427 6.42 -41.23 23.12
C LYS A 427 7.21 -40.06 22.57
N ASP A 428 8.21 -40.32 21.73
CA ASP A 428 9.04 -39.29 21.11
C ASP A 428 8.17 -38.38 20.21
N ARG A 429 7.17 -38.92 19.51
CA ARG A 429 6.21 -38.15 18.69
C ARG A 429 5.31 -37.25 19.54
N ALA A 430 4.71 -37.78 20.60
CA ALA A 430 3.87 -36.98 21.50
C ALA A 430 4.68 -35.87 22.18
N GLU A 431 5.94 -36.16 22.50
CA GLU A 431 6.87 -35.17 23.03
C GLU A 431 7.23 -34.12 21.97
N LEU A 432 7.49 -34.51 20.71
CA LEU A 432 7.69 -33.58 19.58
C LEU A 432 6.48 -32.71 19.30
N GLU A 433 5.25 -33.24 19.36
CA GLU A 433 4.03 -32.46 19.22
C GLU A 433 3.91 -31.41 20.34
N LYS A 434 4.29 -31.77 21.58
CA LYS A 434 4.40 -30.81 22.68
C LYS A 434 5.46 -29.73 22.38
N PHE A 435 6.64 -30.12 21.88
CA PHE A 435 7.69 -29.18 21.46
C PHE A 435 7.24 -28.27 20.33
N HIS A 436 6.45 -28.77 19.37
CA HIS A 436 5.88 -27.98 18.29
C HIS A 436 4.92 -26.91 18.80
N GLN A 437 3.98 -27.28 19.67
CA GLN A 437 3.09 -26.30 20.31
C GLN A 437 3.87 -25.27 21.14
N GLN A 438 4.95 -25.70 21.81
CA GLN A 438 5.83 -24.78 22.54
C GLN A 438 6.65 -23.87 21.60
N ALA A 439 7.07 -24.37 20.44
CA ALA A 439 7.78 -23.57 19.44
C ALA A 439 6.86 -22.52 18.81
N LEU A 440 5.62 -22.88 18.47
CA LEU A 440 4.58 -21.95 18.00
C LEU A 440 4.25 -20.86 19.03
N ALA A 441 4.39 -21.16 20.33
CA ALA A 441 4.27 -20.20 21.41
C ALA A 441 5.53 -19.32 21.61
N GLY A 442 6.58 -19.47 20.79
CA GLY A 442 7.81 -18.68 20.86
C GLY A 442 8.76 -19.06 22.01
N ASN A 443 8.67 -20.30 22.50
CA ASN A 443 9.45 -20.72 23.68
C ASN A 443 10.92 -21.04 23.38
N PHE A 444 11.29 -21.21 22.12
CA PHE A 444 12.62 -21.66 21.72
C PHE A 444 13.29 -20.66 20.78
N VAL A 445 14.54 -20.30 21.10
CA VAL A 445 15.43 -19.51 20.21
C VAL A 445 16.38 -20.42 19.44
N GLN A 446 16.65 -21.59 19.99
CA GLN A 446 17.48 -22.63 19.41
C GLN A 446 16.71 -23.93 19.46
N MET A 447 16.92 -24.76 18.44
CA MET A 447 16.29 -26.07 18.36
C MET A 447 16.66 -26.88 19.62
N PRO A 448 15.69 -27.41 20.38
CA PRO A 448 15.99 -28.27 21.51
C PRO A 448 16.79 -29.49 21.06
N SER A 449 17.83 -29.87 21.81
CA SER A 449 18.68 -31.03 21.46
C SER A 449 17.85 -32.30 21.30
N PHE A 450 16.80 -32.47 22.12
CA PHE A 450 15.84 -33.56 22.01
C PHE A 450 15.24 -33.68 20.60
N VAL A 451 14.86 -32.57 19.96
CA VAL A 451 14.26 -32.58 18.62
C VAL A 451 15.27 -33.09 17.59
N THR A 452 16.52 -32.64 17.67
CA THR A 452 17.60 -33.11 16.79
C THR A 452 17.96 -34.59 17.05
N GLU A 453 17.93 -35.03 18.30
CA GLU A 453 18.17 -36.42 18.70
C GLU A 453 17.02 -37.34 18.28
N ALA A 454 15.76 -36.89 18.37
CA ALA A 454 14.59 -37.66 17.93
C ALA A 454 14.53 -37.75 16.40
N ALA A 455 14.79 -36.65 15.70
CA ALA A 455 14.87 -36.61 14.24
C ALA A 455 15.97 -37.53 13.70
N SER A 456 17.15 -37.55 14.33
CA SER A 456 18.24 -38.46 13.93
C SER A 456 17.97 -39.92 14.30
N ARG A 457 17.36 -40.20 15.47
CA ARG A 457 16.98 -41.58 15.88
C ARG A 457 15.92 -42.20 14.95
N HIS A 458 14.99 -41.39 14.44
CA HIS A 458 13.86 -41.83 13.63
C HIS A 458 13.84 -41.20 12.23
N ALA A 459 15.01 -41.00 11.61
CA ALA A 459 15.13 -40.34 10.30
C ALA A 459 14.35 -41.01 9.14
N ALA A 460 13.91 -42.27 9.31
CA ALA A 460 13.08 -42.99 8.34
C ALA A 460 11.57 -42.74 8.50
N ASP A 461 11.13 -42.12 9.60
CA ASP A 461 9.73 -41.79 9.86
C ASP A 461 9.41 -40.39 9.33
N THR A 462 8.51 -40.30 8.36
CA THR A 462 8.14 -39.04 7.70
C THR A 462 7.42 -38.07 8.64
N ASN A 463 6.67 -38.55 9.63
CA ASN A 463 5.94 -37.70 10.57
C ASN A 463 6.91 -37.05 11.57
N VAL A 464 7.88 -37.81 12.08
CA VAL A 464 8.91 -37.28 12.98
C VAL A 464 9.77 -36.24 12.26
N SER A 465 10.16 -36.52 11.01
CA SER A 465 10.91 -35.55 10.19
C SER A 465 10.10 -34.28 9.92
N SER A 466 8.82 -34.41 9.58
CA SER A 466 7.95 -33.26 9.32
C SER A 466 7.73 -32.40 10.58
N LEU A 467 7.50 -33.02 11.74
CA LEU A 467 7.38 -32.31 13.01
C LEU A 467 8.68 -31.58 13.38
N ALA A 468 9.83 -32.23 13.21
CA ALA A 468 11.13 -31.59 13.47
C ALA A 468 11.39 -30.39 12.57
N GLU A 469 11.00 -30.47 11.29
CA GLU A 469 11.07 -29.36 10.34
C GLU A 469 10.12 -28.22 10.71
N GLN A 470 8.88 -28.52 11.09
CA GLN A 470 7.90 -27.53 11.57
C GLN A 470 8.37 -26.81 12.84
N ILE A 471 8.93 -27.56 13.80
CA ILE A 471 9.55 -26.98 15.00
C ILE A 471 10.71 -26.05 14.60
N GLY A 472 11.52 -26.45 13.63
CA GLY A 472 12.62 -25.64 13.11
C GLY A 472 12.16 -24.32 12.51
N GLY A 473 11.13 -24.38 11.65
CA GLY A 473 10.50 -23.18 11.10
C GLY A 473 10.00 -22.23 12.18
N ALA A 474 9.28 -22.74 13.19
CA ALA A 474 8.78 -21.92 14.30
C ALA A 474 9.91 -21.32 15.17
N VAL A 475 11.00 -22.07 15.40
CA VAL A 475 12.19 -21.57 16.12
C VAL A 475 12.90 -20.46 15.34
N ASP A 476 13.04 -20.60 14.02
CA ASP A 476 13.68 -19.60 13.17
C ASP A 476 12.81 -18.34 13.04
N GLU A 477 11.49 -18.47 12.97
CA GLU A 477 10.55 -17.34 13.05
C GLU A 477 10.69 -16.56 14.37
N GLU A 478 10.75 -17.27 15.50
CA GLU A 478 10.94 -16.65 16.82
C GLU A 478 12.32 -15.99 16.96
N ARG A 479 13.38 -16.59 16.40
CA ARG A 479 14.71 -15.98 16.34
C ARG A 479 14.67 -14.66 15.54
N ASN A 480 14.12 -14.70 14.33
CA ASN A 480 13.98 -13.53 13.47
C ASN A 480 13.15 -12.42 14.15
N ARG A 481 12.07 -12.79 14.85
CA ARG A 481 11.27 -11.86 15.65
C ARG A 481 12.13 -11.16 16.71
N ARG A 482 12.90 -11.90 17.50
CA ARG A 482 13.75 -11.35 18.56
C ARG A 482 14.85 -10.44 18.01
N GLU A 483 15.47 -10.83 16.90
CA GLU A 483 16.47 -10.00 16.22
C GLU A 483 15.86 -8.66 15.78
N ARG A 484 14.66 -8.67 15.18
CA ARG A 484 13.93 -7.45 14.80
C ARG A 484 13.56 -6.57 15.99
N VAL A 485 13.16 -7.16 17.13
CA VAL A 485 12.90 -6.40 18.36
C VAL A 485 14.18 -5.75 18.88
N GLN A 486 15.29 -6.49 18.92
CA GLN A 486 16.57 -5.96 19.38
C GLN A 486 17.07 -4.84 18.46
N GLU A 487 16.96 -5.01 17.14
CA GLU A 487 17.30 -3.99 16.15
C GLU A 487 16.44 -2.73 16.33
N ALA A 488 15.13 -2.89 16.49
CA ALA A 488 14.21 -1.78 16.72
C ALA A 488 14.54 -1.02 18.02
N LEU A 489 14.86 -1.73 19.11
CA LEU A 489 15.30 -1.11 20.37
C LEU A 489 16.64 -0.39 20.22
N ALA A 490 17.59 -0.96 19.47
CA ALA A 490 18.88 -0.32 19.21
C ALA A 490 18.74 0.96 18.36
N ARG A 491 17.91 0.91 17.31
CA ARG A 491 17.58 2.09 16.49
C ARG A 491 16.86 3.16 17.29
N HIS A 492 15.90 2.78 18.14
CA HIS A 492 15.25 3.70 19.08
C HIS A 492 16.30 4.40 19.97
N ALA A 493 17.21 3.64 20.60
CA ALA A 493 18.24 4.21 21.46
C ALA A 493 19.17 5.19 20.71
N ALA A 494 19.58 4.85 19.48
CA ALA A 494 20.40 5.73 18.65
C ALA A 494 19.69 7.02 18.25
N ASN A 495 18.39 6.94 17.91
CA ASN A 495 17.57 8.10 17.56
C ASN A 495 17.32 9.01 18.78
N VAL A 496 17.12 8.42 19.97
CA VAL A 496 17.01 9.18 21.23
C VAL A 496 18.29 9.97 21.51
N GLU A 497 19.45 9.33 21.40
CA GLU A 497 20.74 9.99 21.64
C GLU A 497 21.00 11.13 20.64
N THR A 498 20.73 10.87 19.36
CA THR A 498 20.85 11.88 18.30
C THR A 498 19.90 13.06 18.55
N SER A 499 18.67 12.78 19.00
CA SER A 499 17.69 13.80 19.37
C SER A 499 18.17 14.65 20.54
N ARG A 500 18.74 14.04 21.59
CA ARG A 500 19.30 14.77 22.75
C ARG A 500 20.44 15.69 22.35
N ARG A 501 21.37 15.21 21.53
CA ARG A 501 22.46 16.06 21.00
C ARG A 501 21.92 17.25 20.21
N LYS A 502 20.98 17.02 19.29
CA LYS A 502 20.34 18.10 18.50
C LYS A 502 19.56 19.09 19.38
N ARG A 503 19.01 18.64 20.51
CA ARG A 503 18.36 19.52 21.49
C ARG A 503 19.36 20.45 22.15
N GLU A 504 20.50 19.93 22.60
CA GLU A 504 21.57 20.71 23.26
C GLU A 504 22.20 21.75 22.31
N GLU A 505 22.28 21.42 21.02
CA GLU A 505 22.76 22.33 19.97
C GLU A 505 21.81 23.51 19.73
N ARG A 506 20.50 23.33 19.93
CA ARG A 506 19.48 24.37 19.72
C ARG A 506 19.47 25.36 20.88
N LYS A 507 19.61 26.66 20.57
CA LYS A 507 19.59 27.75 21.56
C LYS A 507 18.54 28.80 21.22
N GLY A 508 17.97 29.43 22.25
CA GLY A 508 16.97 30.50 22.10
C GLY A 508 15.78 30.08 21.25
N MET A 509 15.41 30.91 20.27
CA MET A 509 14.26 30.69 19.39
C MET A 509 14.31 29.39 18.56
N GLN A 510 15.49 28.78 18.35
CA GLN A 510 15.61 27.50 17.66
C GLN A 510 14.99 26.33 18.44
N GLN A 511 14.81 26.49 19.76
CA GLN A 511 14.14 25.50 20.60
C GLN A 511 12.62 25.44 20.35
N LEU A 512 12.05 26.43 19.66
CA LEU A 512 10.65 26.45 19.24
C LEU A 512 10.42 25.84 17.85
N ASP A 513 11.48 25.63 17.08
CA ASP A 513 11.39 25.04 15.75
C ASP A 513 10.90 23.59 15.81
N ALA A 514 10.52 23.02 14.66
CA ALA A 514 10.08 21.63 14.55
C ALA A 514 11.03 20.66 15.26
N TRP A 515 10.46 19.71 16.00
CA TRP A 515 11.25 18.64 16.60
C TRP A 515 12.10 17.97 15.52
N PRO A 516 13.35 17.58 15.83
CA PRO A 516 14.16 16.82 14.88
C PRO A 516 13.42 15.56 14.43
N ASP A 517 13.59 15.15 13.18
CA ASP A 517 12.97 13.94 12.61
C ASP A 517 13.36 12.65 13.36
N ASP A 518 14.45 12.67 14.13
CA ASP A 518 14.88 11.56 14.96
C ASP A 518 13.90 11.28 16.13
N VAL A 519 13.17 12.29 16.62
CA VAL A 519 12.18 12.11 17.70
C VAL A 519 10.97 11.26 17.23
N PRO A 520 10.28 11.58 16.11
CA PRO A 520 9.22 10.73 15.60
C PRO A 520 9.74 9.36 15.13
N GLU A 521 10.94 9.28 14.54
CA GLU A 521 11.52 7.99 14.16
C GLU A 521 11.89 7.14 15.39
N ALA A 522 12.35 7.73 16.50
CA ALA A 522 12.51 7.02 17.78
C ALA A 522 11.17 6.42 18.25
N ALA A 523 10.11 7.24 18.33
CA ALA A 523 8.79 6.79 18.74
C ALA A 523 8.26 5.63 17.87
N LYS A 524 8.48 5.72 16.55
CA LYS A 524 8.12 4.68 15.58
C LYS A 524 8.88 3.38 15.82
N MET A 525 10.21 3.44 15.99
CA MET A 525 11.02 2.25 16.28
C MET A 525 10.64 1.59 17.61
N TRP A 526 10.32 2.38 18.64
CA TRP A 526 9.78 1.85 19.89
C TRP A 526 8.46 1.09 19.70
N ARG A 527 7.52 1.61 18.88
CA ARG A 527 6.28 0.87 18.56
C ARG A 527 6.53 -0.40 17.77
N VAL A 528 7.47 -0.40 16.83
CA VAL A 528 7.85 -1.63 16.12
C VAL A 528 8.32 -2.67 17.14
N ALA A 529 9.19 -2.30 18.07
CA ALA A 529 9.60 -3.18 19.17
C ALA A 529 8.41 -3.64 20.03
N ARG A 530 7.46 -2.74 20.34
CA ARG A 530 6.24 -3.05 21.11
C ARG A 530 5.28 -4.01 20.39
N SER A 531 5.11 -3.86 19.09
CA SER A 531 4.22 -4.71 18.28
C SER A 531 4.79 -6.12 18.08
N LEU A 532 6.11 -6.23 17.93
CA LEU A 532 6.80 -7.49 17.71
C LEU A 532 7.16 -8.21 19.02
N GLY A 533 7.29 -7.47 20.12
CA GLY A 533 7.95 -7.93 21.33
C GLY A 533 7.13 -7.88 22.60
N GLY A 534 7.69 -8.45 23.66
CA GLY A 534 7.08 -8.49 24.99
C GLY A 534 5.97 -9.53 25.13
N ASP A 535 5.13 -9.32 26.15
CA ASP A 535 4.05 -10.24 26.52
C ASP A 535 3.04 -10.39 25.35
N PRO A 536 2.77 -11.61 24.85
CA PRO A 536 1.75 -11.90 23.85
C PRO A 536 0.43 -11.14 24.04
N GLY A 537 -0.05 -11.01 25.28
CA GLY A 537 -1.31 -10.33 25.58
C GLY A 537 -1.26 -8.80 25.45
N ARG A 538 -0.07 -8.23 25.27
CA ARG A 538 0.19 -6.79 25.14
C ARG A 538 0.70 -6.38 23.77
N ARG A 539 0.88 -7.34 22.85
CA ARG A 539 1.24 -7.06 21.46
C ARG A 539 0.03 -6.42 20.78
N GLU A 540 0.24 -5.24 20.19
CA GLU A 540 -0.77 -4.66 19.29
C GLU A 540 -0.96 -5.65 18.14
N ALA A 541 -2.19 -6.12 17.94
CA ALA A 541 -2.50 -7.23 17.03
C ALA A 541 -2.22 -6.84 15.56
N ALA A 542 -0.97 -6.96 15.14
CA ALA A 542 -0.57 -6.89 13.74
C ALA A 542 -0.97 -8.21 13.06
N GLY A 543 -2.21 -8.29 12.56
CA GLY A 543 -2.62 -9.39 11.66
C GLY A 543 -3.56 -10.47 12.25
N GLY A 544 -4.35 -10.17 13.28
CA GLY A 544 -5.54 -10.97 13.64
C GLY A 544 -5.31 -12.35 14.28
N ARG A 545 -4.09 -12.89 14.33
CA ARG A 545 -3.78 -14.06 15.17
C ARG A 545 -3.42 -13.62 16.58
N ALA A 546 -4.29 -13.95 17.54
CA ALA A 546 -3.96 -13.80 18.95
C ALA A 546 -2.72 -14.62 19.28
N ALA A 547 -1.67 -13.97 19.79
CA ALA A 547 -0.46 -14.66 20.19
C ALA A 547 -0.78 -15.57 21.39
N VAL A 548 -0.52 -16.88 21.24
CA VAL A 548 -0.82 -17.87 22.27
C VAL A 548 0.18 -17.69 23.42
N LEU A 549 -0.33 -17.50 24.63
CA LEU A 549 0.52 -17.43 25.82
C LEU A 549 1.23 -18.77 26.04
N PRO A 550 2.54 -18.77 26.33
CA PRO A 550 3.25 -19.98 26.72
C PRO A 550 2.55 -20.71 27.87
N PRO A 551 2.45 -22.05 27.82
CA PRO A 551 2.03 -22.88 28.94
C PRO A 551 2.79 -22.55 30.24
N GLU A 552 2.18 -22.82 31.41
CA GLU A 552 2.77 -22.47 32.72
C GLU A 552 4.08 -23.21 33.01
N ASP A 553 4.30 -24.37 32.40
CA ASP A 553 5.51 -25.18 32.55
C ASP A 553 6.73 -24.59 31.79
N CYS A 554 6.55 -23.60 30.91
CA CYS A 554 7.62 -22.93 30.15
C CYS A 554 8.20 -21.70 30.89
N ARG A 555 8.77 -21.91 32.09
CA ARG A 555 9.28 -20.82 32.95
C ARG A 555 10.33 -19.94 32.28
N ASP A 556 11.29 -20.52 31.58
CA ASP A 556 12.41 -19.78 30.97
C ASP A 556 11.95 -18.87 29.82
N ALA A 557 10.99 -19.35 29.02
CA ALA A 557 10.40 -18.56 27.94
C ALA A 557 9.59 -17.37 28.49
N ARG A 558 8.77 -17.60 29.53
CA ARG A 558 8.05 -16.53 30.22
C ARG A 558 8.99 -15.51 30.87
N GLN A 559 10.10 -15.98 31.47
CA GLN A 559 11.12 -15.07 32.00
C GLN A 559 11.74 -14.23 30.90
N THR A 560 12.10 -14.83 29.77
CA THR A 560 12.70 -14.09 28.65
C THR A 560 11.74 -13.05 28.07
N LEU A 561 10.45 -13.39 27.91
CA LEU A 561 9.43 -12.45 27.46
C LEU A 561 9.22 -11.31 28.45
N ARG A 562 9.31 -11.57 29.76
CA ARG A 562 9.27 -10.52 30.80
C ARG A 562 10.49 -9.60 30.75
N GLU A 563 11.68 -10.14 30.51
CA GLU A 563 12.90 -9.34 30.32
C GLU A 563 12.81 -8.47 29.06
N GLU A 564 12.25 -9.01 27.98
CA GLU A 564 11.96 -8.27 26.74
C GLU A 564 10.93 -7.17 26.98
N GLU A 565 9.82 -7.47 27.66
CA GLU A 565 8.79 -6.50 28.06
C GLU A 565 9.39 -5.37 28.90
N HIS A 566 10.21 -5.69 29.90
CA HIS A 566 10.88 -4.70 30.74
C HIS A 566 11.78 -3.77 29.91
N LYS A 567 12.49 -4.29 28.90
CA LYS A 567 13.31 -3.47 27.99
C LYS A 567 12.44 -2.54 27.14
N ILE A 568 11.29 -3.02 26.66
CA ILE A 568 10.34 -2.22 25.87
C ILE A 568 9.69 -1.13 26.72
N GLU A 569 9.31 -1.45 27.96
CA GLU A 569 8.75 -0.48 28.92
C GLU A 569 9.79 0.58 29.33
N ALA A 570 11.04 0.16 29.55
CA ALA A 570 12.15 1.08 29.80
C ALA A 570 12.37 2.02 28.60
N ALA A 571 12.38 1.50 27.37
CA ALA A 571 12.47 2.30 26.15
C ALA A 571 11.31 3.31 26.04
N GLY A 572 10.07 2.89 26.32
CA GLY A 572 8.91 3.79 26.30
C GLY A 572 8.96 4.88 27.38
N THR A 573 9.62 4.61 28.50
CA THR A 573 9.89 5.63 29.54
C THR A 573 10.93 6.63 29.08
N VAL A 574 12.01 6.17 28.44
CA VAL A 574 13.02 7.03 27.82
C VAL A 574 12.41 7.91 26.73
N GLN A 575 11.55 7.37 25.87
CA GLN A 575 10.84 8.13 24.84
C GLN A 575 9.96 9.23 25.45
N ARG A 576 9.16 8.91 26.46
CA ARG A 576 8.33 9.92 27.17
C ARG A 576 9.17 11.01 27.83
N GLN A 577 10.31 10.64 28.41
CA GLN A 577 11.24 11.59 29.00
C GLN A 577 11.84 12.52 27.93
N LEU A 578 12.26 11.98 26.78
CA LEU A 578 12.75 12.77 25.65
C LEU A 578 11.70 13.79 25.16
N GLU A 579 10.45 13.37 25.02
CA GLU A 579 9.36 14.25 24.61
C GLU A 579 9.09 15.37 25.62
N HIS A 580 9.17 15.05 26.91
CA HIS A 580 9.03 16.03 27.98
C HIS A 580 10.19 17.03 27.98
N GLU A 581 11.41 16.55 27.81
CA GLU A 581 12.63 17.34 27.67
C GLU A 581 12.53 18.38 26.54
N PHE A 582 12.06 17.96 25.35
CA PHE A 582 11.84 18.87 24.22
C PHE A 582 10.70 19.86 24.47
N ARG A 583 9.60 19.41 25.11
CA ARG A 583 8.48 20.28 25.47
C ARG A 583 8.91 21.36 26.46
N ASP A 584 9.69 21.01 27.48
CA ASP A 584 10.14 21.94 28.50
C ASP A 584 11.10 22.97 27.93
N ALA A 585 12.02 22.54 27.06
CA ALA A 585 12.92 23.45 26.36
C ALA A 585 12.15 24.44 25.47
N ALA A 586 11.18 23.95 24.68
CA ALA A 586 10.31 24.81 23.88
C ALA A 586 9.49 25.78 24.75
N THR A 587 8.93 25.30 25.85
CA THR A 587 8.15 26.13 26.78
C THR A 587 9.01 27.21 27.44
N GLN A 588 10.25 26.89 27.82
CA GLN A 588 11.17 27.85 28.41
C GLN A 588 11.61 28.90 27.38
N ALA A 589 12.01 28.49 26.17
CA ALA A 589 12.36 29.42 25.10
C ALA A 589 11.20 30.34 24.72
N PHE A 590 9.96 29.81 24.73
CA PHE A 590 8.76 30.61 24.54
C PHE A 590 8.61 31.68 25.63
N LYS A 591 8.77 31.31 26.90
CA LYS A 591 8.68 32.23 28.04
C LYS A 591 9.75 33.32 27.99
N ASP A 592 10.98 32.96 27.67
CA ASP A 592 12.11 33.89 27.60
C ASP A 592 11.91 34.91 26.46
N GLU A 593 11.45 34.46 25.30
CA GLU A 593 11.14 35.34 24.17
C GLU A 593 9.93 36.23 24.49
N LEU A 594 8.87 35.69 25.09
CA LEU A 594 7.70 36.45 25.49
C LEU A 594 8.04 37.53 26.53
N ALA A 595 8.91 37.21 27.49
CA ALA A 595 9.41 38.17 28.47
C ALA A 595 10.23 39.29 27.81
N THR A 596 11.06 38.94 26.83
CA THR A 596 11.82 39.92 26.02
C THR A 596 10.87 40.85 25.26
N ILE A 597 9.85 40.29 24.58
CA ILE A 597 8.82 41.07 23.89
C ILE A 597 8.08 41.99 24.88
N ARG A 598 7.65 41.48 26.05
CA ARG A 598 6.96 42.31 27.07
C ARG A 598 7.78 43.53 27.49
N ALA A 599 9.07 43.37 27.77
CA ALA A 599 9.95 44.47 28.14
C ALA A 599 10.09 45.51 27.01
N GLU A 600 10.15 45.05 25.75
CA GLU A 600 10.21 45.94 24.58
C GLU A 600 8.88 46.66 24.31
N VAL A 601 7.75 46.01 24.56
CA VAL A 601 6.41 46.61 24.43
C VAL A 601 6.24 47.77 25.40
N ASP A 602 6.64 47.60 26.65
CA ASP A 602 6.56 48.68 27.65
C ASP A 602 7.39 49.90 27.23
N ALA A 603 8.57 49.69 26.63
CA ALA A 603 9.40 50.77 26.08
C ALA A 603 8.78 51.42 24.83
N ALA A 604 8.17 50.63 23.93
CA ALA A 604 7.55 51.15 22.70
C ALA A 604 6.29 51.98 23.01
N VAL A 605 5.46 51.53 23.96
CA VAL A 605 4.22 52.22 24.37
C VAL A 605 4.53 53.54 25.07
N THR A 606 5.55 53.57 25.94
CA THR A 606 5.98 54.82 26.60
C THR A 606 6.62 55.82 25.63
N GLY A 607 7.38 55.33 24.65
CA GLY A 607 8.02 56.15 23.62
C GLY A 607 7.14 56.60 22.45
N LYS A 608 5.91 56.07 22.33
CA LYS A 608 5.01 56.27 21.17
C LYS A 608 5.63 55.93 19.81
N ASP A 609 6.50 54.91 19.77
CA ASP A 609 7.16 54.48 18.54
C ASP A 609 6.30 53.45 17.79
N ALA A 610 5.49 53.94 16.84
CA ALA A 610 4.57 53.11 16.07
C ALA A 610 5.29 52.09 15.17
N GLN A 611 6.51 52.38 14.71
CA GLN A 611 7.26 51.45 13.87
C GLN A 611 7.75 50.27 14.71
N ARG A 612 8.24 50.55 15.93
CA ARG A 612 8.62 49.50 16.89
C ARG A 612 7.43 48.66 17.36
N ALA A 613 6.26 49.26 17.54
CA ALA A 613 5.04 48.50 17.88
C ALA A 613 4.65 47.50 16.76
N ARG A 614 4.75 47.90 15.49
CA ARG A 614 4.48 47.01 14.35
C ARG A 614 5.49 45.86 14.25
N SER A 615 6.79 46.11 14.46
CA SER A 615 7.79 45.05 14.43
C SER A 615 7.59 44.04 15.56
N LEU A 616 7.17 44.49 16.75
CA LEU A 616 6.83 43.62 17.88
C LEU A 616 5.60 42.75 17.58
N LEU A 617 4.57 43.28 16.92
CA LEU A 617 3.40 42.48 16.50
C LEU A 617 3.80 41.35 15.54
N VAL A 618 4.65 41.64 14.55
CA VAL A 618 5.15 40.61 13.61
C VAL A 618 5.93 39.52 14.36
N ARG A 619 6.80 39.91 15.31
CA ARG A 619 7.56 38.97 16.14
C ARG A 619 6.64 38.13 17.04
N LEU A 620 5.58 38.73 17.58
CA LEU A 620 4.57 38.06 18.40
C LEU A 620 3.74 37.06 17.60
N HIS A 621 3.33 37.40 16.37
CA HIS A 621 2.65 36.47 15.46
C HIS A 621 3.55 35.30 15.06
N SER A 622 4.81 35.56 14.72
CA SER A 622 5.81 34.51 14.46
C SER A 622 5.98 33.57 15.66
N LEU A 623 6.03 34.12 16.89
CA LEU A 623 6.09 33.34 18.13
C LEU A 623 4.83 32.49 18.35
N ARG A 624 3.64 33.04 18.08
CA ARG A 624 2.36 32.31 18.13
C ARG A 624 2.35 31.15 17.14
N ASP A 625 2.74 31.41 15.90
CA ASP A 625 2.75 30.40 14.84
C ASP A 625 3.67 29.24 15.23
N LYS A 626 4.90 29.53 15.68
CA LYS A 626 5.83 28.51 16.19
C LYS A 626 5.30 27.73 17.38
N ALA A 627 4.62 28.39 18.32
CA ALA A 627 4.01 27.73 19.48
C ALA A 627 2.79 26.86 19.11
N SER A 628 2.08 27.24 18.04
CA SER A 628 0.89 26.55 17.53
C SER A 628 1.19 25.42 16.56
N MET A 629 2.42 25.31 16.03
CA MET A 629 2.82 24.17 15.21
C MET A 629 2.64 22.89 16.02
N ASP A 630 1.75 22.01 15.54
CA ASP A 630 1.57 20.69 16.11
C ASP A 630 2.93 19.99 16.27
N LYS A 631 3.07 19.19 17.34
CA LYS A 631 4.10 18.14 17.35
C LYS A 631 3.90 17.38 16.04
N CYS A 632 4.97 17.15 15.26
CA CYS A 632 4.91 16.51 13.93
C CYS A 632 3.65 15.65 13.80
N ALA A 633 2.70 16.00 12.93
CA ALA A 633 1.35 15.42 12.92
C ALA A 633 1.32 13.87 12.92
N MET A 634 2.44 13.25 12.52
CA MET A 634 2.74 11.82 12.63
C MET A 634 2.80 11.25 14.07
N VAL A 635 3.21 12.02 15.09
CA VAL A 635 3.36 11.51 16.48
C VAL A 635 2.01 11.44 17.20
N ASP A 636 1.11 12.37 16.88
CA ASP A 636 -0.18 12.55 17.55
C ASP A 636 -1.26 11.54 17.13
N GLU A 637 -1.13 10.94 15.94
CA GLU A 637 -2.00 9.83 15.52
C GLU A 637 -1.70 8.52 16.29
N LEU A 638 -0.65 8.56 17.11
CA LEU A 638 0.19 7.40 17.35
C LEU A 638 0.52 7.23 18.86
N VAL A 639 0.33 8.24 19.71
CA VAL A 639 0.37 8.12 21.19
C VAL A 639 -0.89 8.75 21.77
N SER A 640 -1.70 7.93 22.45
CA SER A 640 -2.88 8.29 23.28
C SER A 640 -3.14 9.79 23.46
N GLY A 641 -4.32 10.23 23.01
CA GLY A 641 -4.65 11.61 22.61
C GLY A 641 -4.66 12.74 23.64
N ASP A 642 -3.77 12.73 24.65
CA ASP A 642 -3.88 13.65 25.79
C ASP A 642 -2.94 14.86 25.81
N VAL A 643 -1.96 15.03 24.90
CA VAL A 643 -1.22 16.32 24.86
C VAL A 643 -0.72 16.72 23.46
N ARG A 644 -1.52 17.54 22.77
CA ARG A 644 -1.38 17.93 21.35
C ARG A 644 -0.41 19.10 21.05
N ARG A 645 0.02 19.89 22.04
CA ARG A 645 0.74 21.16 21.80
C ARG A 645 2.16 21.17 22.35
N ARG A 646 3.08 21.85 21.65
CA ARG A 646 4.49 22.05 22.06
C ARG A 646 4.60 22.98 23.26
N VAL A 647 3.78 24.02 23.28
CA VAL A 647 3.66 24.98 24.37
C VAL A 647 2.28 24.80 25.01
N PRO A 648 2.17 24.77 26.35
CA PRO A 648 0.88 24.69 27.03
C PRO A 648 -0.06 25.83 26.58
N PRO A 649 -1.35 25.57 26.35
CA PRO A 649 -2.28 26.57 25.84
C PRO A 649 -2.37 27.84 26.71
N GLY A 650 -2.25 27.69 28.04
CA GLY A 650 -2.25 28.85 28.95
C GLY A 650 -1.07 29.81 28.75
N GLU A 651 0.08 29.33 28.26
CA GLU A 651 1.21 30.20 27.91
C GLU A 651 0.95 30.93 26.57
N VAL A 652 0.26 30.29 25.63
CA VAL A 652 -0.13 30.91 24.35
C VAL A 652 -1.18 32.00 24.55
N GLU A 653 -2.08 31.85 25.53
CA GLU A 653 -3.09 32.89 25.86
C GLU A 653 -2.45 34.23 26.25
N ALA A 654 -1.26 34.21 26.86
CA ALA A 654 -0.52 35.41 27.22
C ALA A 654 -0.10 36.28 26.01
N ILE A 655 -0.08 35.71 24.81
CA ILE A 655 0.15 36.46 23.56
C ILE A 655 -0.98 37.44 23.29
N HIS A 656 -2.24 37.03 23.47
CA HIS A 656 -3.40 37.86 23.17
C HIS A 656 -3.45 39.12 24.03
N GLU A 657 -3.03 39.04 25.30
CA GLU A 657 -2.94 40.18 26.19
C GLU A 657 -1.94 41.24 25.68
N ILE A 658 -0.76 40.79 25.22
CA ILE A 658 0.26 41.68 24.66
C ILE A 658 -0.19 42.27 23.33
N GLU A 659 -0.82 41.45 22.48
CA GLU A 659 -1.37 41.87 21.19
C GLU A 659 -2.40 43.00 21.38
N ALA A 660 -3.32 42.86 22.34
CA ALA A 660 -4.29 43.89 22.69
C ALA A 660 -3.62 45.20 23.15
N ARG A 661 -2.57 45.10 23.99
CA ARG A 661 -1.79 46.27 24.45
C ARG A 661 -1.07 46.99 23.31
N LEU A 662 -0.56 46.26 22.32
CA LEU A 662 0.12 46.83 21.15
C LEU A 662 -0.85 47.47 20.13
N GLN A 663 -2.11 47.02 20.08
CA GLN A 663 -3.12 47.57 19.18
C GLN A 663 -3.76 48.86 19.70
N SER A 664 -3.85 49.04 21.02
CA SER A 664 -4.49 50.21 21.65
C SER A 664 -3.88 51.59 21.31
N PRO A 665 -2.55 51.77 21.10
CA PRO A 665 -1.94 53.06 20.76
C PRO A 665 -1.89 53.35 19.25
N ILE A 666 -2.17 52.34 18.41
CA ILE A 666 -2.18 52.47 16.94
C ILE A 666 -3.53 53.02 16.46
N GLN A 667 -4.59 52.79 17.25
CA GLN A 667 -5.88 53.47 17.13
C GLN A 667 -5.81 54.85 17.77
#